data_AF-A0AA47MA09-F1
#
_entry.id   AF-A0AA47MA09-F1
#
_cell.length_a   1.000
_cell.length_b   1.000
_cell.length_c   1.000
_cell.angle_alpha   90.00
_cell.angle_beta   90.00
_cell.angle_gamma   90.00
#
_symmetry.space_group_name_H-M   'P 1'
#
loop_
_entity.id
_entity.type
_entity.pdbx_description
1 polymer ?
#
loop_
_entity_poly.entity_id
_entity_poly.type
_entity_poly.pdbx_seq_one_letter_code
_entity_poly.pdbx_strand_id
1 'polypeptide(L)'
;MDVQGSRFDHHFQYVFLSSSFLSSFFSPRPTSPGASGSILFADIEGFTSLASQCTAQELVMTLNELFARFDKLASGKTTVCVLRFWEDCYYCVSGLPEPRADHAHCCVEMGVDMIEAISLVREVTGVNVNMRGGHPQWARALRLRIHITKATLQYLNSDYEVEPGFGGERNAYLKEKGIETFLVLGCSQKRKEEKAMMAKMQRTRANSNEGLMPRWVQERTFTRTKDSKVFRQMGIDESSSKDNRGVQEAMNPEEEVDEFLGRAIDARSIDQLRKDHVKKFLLTFQASSLEKKYSKKVDDRFGGYVACTVLVFCFISFIQIVIFPHTPVMLGIYISIFIILANILFICAIYSCIKLFPAAMQTVSRKIVQSRTNSTLVGVFTIILVFISAFVNMFACDTKGLAECVAEKLNTSAAMVTPCLIRSLNVSAEGGLEICPSRGPSCPFPEYFSYSVLLTLLACSVFLQISSIGKLALMLLIQFTFLLLVEWPQRALFDNADLFVTSNALPFIVTKVSLRVMTPVILTVFVLALYLHAQQVESTARLDFLWKLQATEEKEEMEELQAYNRRLLHNILPKDVAAHFLARERRNDELYYQSCECVAVMFASISNFSEFYVELESNNEGVECLRLLNEIIADFDEIISEERYRQLEKIKTIGSTYMAASGLNDSTYDKEGRSHILALADYSMRLREQMKYINEHSFNNFQMKIGLNIGPVVAGVIGARKPQYDIWGNTVNVASRMDSTGVPDCIQVTTDLHQVLADKGYVLEHRGVVKVKGKGEMTTYFLNDGPPNS
;
A
#
# COMPACT_ATOMS: atom_id res chain seq x y z
N MET A 1 41.43 -23.34 -8.37
CA MET A 1 41.20 -21.98 -7.85
C MET A 1 41.58 -20.88 -8.85
N ASP A 2 41.65 -21.15 -10.17
CA ASP A 2 41.86 -20.13 -11.23
C ASP A 2 40.64 -19.92 -12.17
N VAL A 3 39.47 -20.45 -11.82
CA VAL A 3 38.26 -20.34 -12.67
C VAL A 3 37.60 -18.96 -12.53
N GLN A 4 38.09 -18.13 -11.61
CA GLN A 4 37.54 -16.80 -11.40
C GLN A 4 38.30 -15.78 -12.28
N GLY A 5 39.60 -15.99 -12.55
CA GLY A 5 40.47 -15.06 -13.32
C GLY A 5 40.52 -15.32 -14.83
N SER A 6 40.28 -16.57 -15.25
CA SER A 6 39.78 -16.81 -16.59
C SER A 6 38.30 -16.47 -16.56
N ARG A 7 37.96 -15.26 -17.00
CA ARG A 7 36.60 -14.97 -17.46
C ARG A 7 36.10 -16.21 -18.19
N PHE A 8 34.84 -16.62 -17.95
CA PHE A 8 34.17 -17.68 -18.71
C PHE A 8 34.24 -17.31 -20.19
N ASP A 9 35.39 -17.60 -20.78
CA ASP A 9 35.61 -17.74 -22.17
C ASP A 9 34.51 -18.71 -22.57
N HIS A 10 33.92 -18.54 -23.74
CA HIS A 10 32.87 -19.43 -24.24
C HIS A 10 33.41 -20.86 -24.55
N HIS A 11 34.41 -21.30 -23.79
CA HIS A 11 35.13 -22.56 -23.66
C HIS A 11 34.61 -23.47 -22.54
N PHE A 12 33.74 -23.04 -21.62
CA PHE A 12 32.96 -23.97 -20.80
C PHE A 12 31.84 -24.55 -21.66
N GLN A 13 32.18 -25.62 -22.38
CA GLN A 13 31.43 -26.17 -23.52
C GLN A 13 30.44 -27.29 -23.14
N TYR A 14 30.11 -27.49 -21.87
CA TYR A 14 29.31 -28.66 -21.45
C TYR A 14 28.47 -28.41 -20.20
N VAL A 15 27.44 -29.25 -20.04
CA VAL A 15 26.79 -29.47 -18.74
C VAL A 15 27.87 -29.87 -17.73
N PHE A 16 28.18 -29.05 -16.73
CA PHE A 16 29.31 -29.35 -15.84
C PHE A 16 28.83 -29.51 -14.41
N LEU A 17 28.79 -30.75 -13.93
CA LEU A 17 28.54 -31.06 -12.52
C LEU A 17 29.84 -30.95 -11.72
N SER A 18 29.86 -30.09 -10.72
CA SER A 18 30.95 -29.97 -9.71
C SER A 18 30.34 -30.07 -8.32
N SER A 19 30.94 -30.88 -7.44
CA SER A 19 30.46 -31.15 -6.08
C SER A 19 31.08 -30.25 -5.01
N SER A 20 32.00 -29.35 -5.37
CA SER A 20 32.87 -28.64 -4.41
C SER A 20 32.95 -27.12 -4.62
N PHE A 21 31.94 -26.50 -5.22
CA PHE A 21 31.99 -25.10 -5.69
C PHE A 21 31.05 -24.14 -4.97
N LEU A 22 30.54 -24.50 -3.79
CA LEU A 22 29.35 -23.89 -3.20
C LEU A 22 29.57 -22.88 -2.07
N SER A 23 30.79 -22.65 -1.59
CA SER A 23 31.05 -21.58 -0.60
C SER A 23 31.00 -20.17 -1.22
N SER A 24 31.20 -20.04 -2.53
CA SER A 24 31.52 -18.76 -3.18
C SER A 24 30.35 -18.07 -3.91
N PHE A 25 29.22 -18.75 -4.12
CA PHE A 25 28.10 -18.22 -4.94
C PHE A 25 26.89 -17.69 -4.14
N PHE A 26 26.77 -18.01 -2.86
CA PHE A 26 25.61 -17.66 -2.04
C PHE A 26 26.00 -16.94 -0.74
N SER A 27 25.53 -15.70 -0.61
CA SER A 27 25.66 -14.81 0.55
C SER A 27 25.03 -15.40 1.84
N PRO A 28 25.08 -14.69 2.98
CA PRO A 28 26.10 -14.63 4.01
C PRO A 28 25.62 -15.42 5.25
N ARG A 29 25.05 -16.61 5.06
CA ARG A 29 24.77 -17.50 6.18
C ARG A 29 25.89 -18.52 6.25
N PRO A 30 26.41 -18.84 7.45
CA PRO A 30 27.41 -19.87 7.59
C PRO A 30 26.79 -21.17 7.08
N THR A 31 27.11 -21.55 5.85
CA THR A 31 26.88 -22.92 5.40
C THR A 31 27.74 -23.77 6.31
N SER A 32 27.09 -24.68 7.03
CA SER A 32 27.77 -25.66 7.85
C SER A 32 28.92 -26.28 7.05
N PRO A 33 30.14 -26.34 7.61
CA PRO A 33 31.26 -26.99 6.95
C PRO A 33 30.87 -28.45 6.69
N GLY A 34 30.56 -28.79 5.42
CA GLY A 34 29.98 -30.08 5.03
C GLY A 34 28.87 -30.04 3.97
N ALA A 35 28.40 -28.87 3.53
CA ALA A 35 27.38 -28.78 2.48
C ALA A 35 27.93 -29.21 1.10
N SER A 36 27.51 -30.38 0.62
CA SER A 36 27.78 -30.88 -0.74
C SER A 36 26.57 -30.61 -1.64
N GLY A 37 26.83 -30.11 -2.84
CA GLY A 37 25.78 -29.86 -3.82
C GLY A 37 26.33 -29.81 -5.24
N SER A 38 25.44 -29.93 -6.22
CA SER A 38 25.77 -30.09 -7.63
C SER A 38 25.20 -28.94 -8.44
N ILE A 39 25.97 -28.45 -9.41
CA ILE A 39 25.60 -27.34 -10.31
C ILE A 39 25.42 -27.89 -11.73
N LEU A 40 24.39 -27.48 -12.43
CA LEU A 40 24.12 -27.80 -13.83
C LEU A 40 24.18 -26.52 -14.65
N PHE A 41 24.92 -26.50 -15.75
CA PHE A 41 24.91 -25.42 -16.74
C PHE A 41 24.37 -25.94 -18.07
N ALA A 42 23.58 -25.15 -18.79
CA ALA A 42 22.97 -25.56 -20.05
C ALA A 42 22.91 -24.36 -21.00
N ASP A 43 23.73 -24.39 -22.05
CA ASP A 43 23.93 -23.27 -22.98
C ASP A 43 23.34 -23.57 -24.37
N ILE A 44 22.64 -22.60 -24.97
CA ILE A 44 22.06 -22.72 -26.31
C ILE A 44 23.16 -22.63 -27.38
N GLU A 45 23.23 -23.64 -28.25
CA GLU A 45 24.20 -23.67 -29.34
C GLU A 45 23.82 -22.71 -30.46
N GLY A 46 24.76 -21.85 -30.87
CA GLY A 46 24.54 -20.94 -31.99
C GLY A 46 23.52 -19.83 -31.70
N PHE A 47 23.28 -19.51 -30.42
CA PHE A 47 22.31 -18.50 -30.00
C PHE A 47 22.49 -17.15 -30.71
N THR A 48 23.73 -16.71 -30.95
CA THR A 48 24.02 -15.47 -31.68
C THR A 48 23.53 -15.50 -33.12
N SER A 49 23.68 -16.63 -33.82
CA SER A 49 23.13 -16.82 -35.17
C SER A 49 21.61 -16.85 -35.13
N LEU A 50 21.04 -17.50 -34.11
CA LEU A 50 19.59 -17.59 -33.93
C LEU A 50 18.96 -16.20 -33.69
N ALA A 51 19.51 -15.44 -32.74
CA ALA A 51 19.06 -14.09 -32.41
C ALA A 51 19.22 -13.10 -33.57
N SER A 52 20.12 -13.37 -34.52
CA SER A 52 20.27 -12.55 -35.73
C SER A 52 19.28 -12.87 -36.85
N GLN A 53 18.69 -14.07 -36.85
CA GLN A 53 17.77 -14.55 -37.90
C GLN A 53 16.30 -14.45 -37.47
N CYS A 54 16.02 -14.56 -36.17
CA CYS A 54 14.67 -14.46 -35.61
C CYS A 54 14.24 -13.00 -35.41
N THR A 55 12.94 -12.74 -35.50
CA THR A 55 12.38 -11.47 -35.01
C THR A 55 12.45 -11.39 -33.48
N ALA A 56 12.43 -10.17 -32.93
CA ALA A 56 12.43 -9.94 -31.47
C ALA A 56 11.31 -10.73 -30.76
N GLN A 57 10.12 -10.76 -31.36
CA GLN A 57 8.97 -11.49 -30.85
C GLN A 57 9.20 -12.99 -30.84
N GLU A 58 9.63 -13.58 -31.96
CA GLU A 58 9.89 -15.02 -32.07
C GLU A 58 10.99 -15.48 -31.12
N LEU A 59 12.04 -14.67 -30.94
CA LEU A 59 13.12 -14.95 -30.01
C LEU A 59 12.61 -15.00 -28.57
N VAL A 60 11.91 -13.96 -28.11
CA VAL A 60 11.38 -13.89 -26.74
C VAL A 60 10.33 -14.97 -26.50
N MET A 61 9.46 -15.26 -27.48
CA MET A 61 8.50 -16.36 -27.39
C MET A 61 9.18 -17.72 -27.25
N THR A 62 10.19 -18.00 -28.09
CA THR A 62 10.92 -19.27 -28.05
C THR A 62 11.67 -19.45 -26.74
N LEU A 63 12.34 -18.39 -26.27
CA LEU A 63 13.05 -18.41 -24.98
C LEU A 63 12.09 -18.57 -23.81
N ASN A 64 10.97 -17.83 -23.79
CA ASN A 64 10.02 -17.93 -22.68
C ASN A 64 9.34 -19.31 -22.64
N GLU A 65 9.02 -19.92 -23.79
CA GLU A 65 8.50 -21.29 -23.85
C GLU A 65 9.54 -22.32 -23.36
N LEU A 66 10.79 -22.19 -23.81
CA LEU A 66 11.89 -23.07 -23.38
C LEU A 66 12.12 -22.98 -21.87
N PHE A 67 12.25 -21.77 -21.34
CA PHE A 67 12.51 -21.54 -19.93
C PHE A 67 11.31 -21.83 -19.05
N ALA A 68 10.07 -21.57 -19.49
CA ALA A 68 8.88 -21.98 -18.75
C ALA A 68 8.80 -23.51 -18.58
N ARG A 69 9.23 -24.28 -19.60
CA ARG A 69 9.35 -25.74 -19.49
C ARG A 69 10.46 -26.15 -18.54
N PHE A 70 11.62 -25.50 -18.57
CA PHE A 70 12.69 -25.77 -17.61
C PHE A 70 12.28 -25.44 -16.17
N ASP A 71 11.60 -24.32 -15.94
CA ASP A 71 11.02 -23.95 -14.65
C ASP A 71 9.99 -25.00 -14.18
N LYS A 72 9.17 -25.51 -15.10
CA LYS A 72 8.22 -26.59 -14.80
C LYS A 72 8.94 -27.88 -14.39
N LEU A 73 9.97 -28.29 -15.13
CA LEU A 73 10.81 -29.45 -14.80
C LEU A 73 11.50 -29.29 -13.44
N ALA A 74 12.03 -28.09 -13.17
CA ALA A 74 12.64 -27.77 -11.88
C ALA A 74 11.62 -27.75 -10.74
N SER A 75 10.37 -27.31 -10.98
CA SER A 75 9.33 -27.30 -9.95
C SER A 75 8.75 -28.68 -9.62
N GLY A 76 8.72 -29.59 -10.61
CA GLY A 76 8.27 -30.97 -10.42
C GLY A 76 9.27 -31.85 -9.67
N LYS A 77 10.54 -31.44 -9.62
CA LYS A 77 11.60 -32.02 -8.80
C LYS A 77 11.81 -31.10 -7.62
N THR A 78 11.22 -31.39 -6.45
CA THR A 78 11.15 -30.58 -5.20
C THR A 78 12.52 -30.11 -4.62
N THR A 79 13.58 -30.16 -5.40
CA THR A 79 14.95 -30.41 -4.98
C THR A 79 16.00 -29.68 -5.83
N VAL A 80 15.60 -28.97 -6.89
CA VAL A 80 16.50 -28.19 -7.76
C VAL A 80 16.16 -26.70 -7.65
N CYS A 81 17.09 -25.91 -7.13
CA CYS A 81 16.99 -24.45 -7.13
C CYS A 81 17.49 -23.90 -8.47
N VAL A 82 16.59 -23.29 -9.24
CA VAL A 82 16.97 -22.54 -10.44
C VAL A 82 17.66 -21.25 -10.02
N LEU A 83 18.86 -21.02 -10.54
CA LEU A 83 19.62 -19.80 -10.34
C LEU A 83 19.84 -19.18 -11.70
N ARG A 84 19.22 -18.00 -11.89
CA ARG A 84 19.49 -16.95 -12.88
C ARG A 84 19.77 -17.34 -14.35
N PHE A 85 19.38 -16.45 -15.25
CA PHE A 85 19.66 -16.57 -16.68
C PHE A 85 20.95 -15.80 -16.99
N TRP A 86 21.84 -16.40 -17.78
CA TRP A 86 23.02 -15.71 -18.29
C TRP A 86 22.98 -15.72 -19.83
N GLU A 87 22.36 -14.68 -20.42
CA GLU A 87 22.13 -14.56 -21.87
C GLU A 87 21.42 -15.78 -22.48
N ASP A 88 22.19 -16.77 -22.94
CA ASP A 88 21.83 -18.03 -23.58
C ASP A 88 21.96 -19.27 -22.68
N CYS A 89 22.50 -19.09 -21.48
CA CYS A 89 22.76 -20.15 -20.52
C CYS A 89 21.73 -20.19 -19.37
N TYR A 90 21.19 -21.38 -19.15
CA TYR A 90 20.36 -21.74 -18.01
C TYR A 90 21.18 -22.55 -17.02
N TYR A 91 21.14 -22.20 -15.73
CA TYR A 91 21.81 -23.00 -14.70
C TYR A 91 20.93 -23.27 -13.49
N CYS A 92 21.18 -24.41 -12.84
CA CYS A 92 20.43 -24.82 -11.66
C CYS A 92 21.32 -25.58 -10.68
N VAL A 93 20.97 -25.54 -9.40
CA VAL A 93 21.74 -26.13 -8.32
C VAL A 93 20.88 -27.09 -7.51
N SER A 94 21.43 -28.24 -7.17
CA SER A 94 20.81 -29.26 -6.32
C SER A 94 21.63 -29.42 -5.04
N GLY A 95 20.95 -29.56 -3.90
CA GLY A 95 21.59 -29.69 -2.57
C GLY A 95 21.79 -28.35 -1.84
N LEU A 96 21.18 -27.27 -2.33
CA LEU A 96 21.08 -25.99 -1.62
C LEU A 96 19.67 -25.38 -1.81
N PRO A 97 19.12 -24.64 -0.81
CA PRO A 97 19.73 -24.32 0.49
C PRO A 97 19.73 -25.51 1.47
N GLU A 98 18.97 -26.56 1.19
CA GLU A 98 18.91 -27.77 2.02
C GLU A 98 19.83 -28.87 1.44
N PRO A 99 20.85 -29.32 2.20
CA PRO A 99 21.78 -30.34 1.76
C PRO A 99 21.08 -31.70 1.63
N ARG A 100 21.48 -32.51 0.64
CA ARG A 100 20.82 -33.78 0.36
C ARG A 100 21.74 -34.79 -0.31
N ALA A 101 21.62 -36.06 0.06
CA ALA A 101 22.55 -37.10 -0.39
C ALA A 101 22.47 -37.43 -1.89
N ASP A 102 21.32 -37.28 -2.54
CA ASP A 102 21.09 -37.60 -3.95
C ASP A 102 21.22 -36.37 -4.88
N HIS A 103 21.92 -35.32 -4.42
CA HIS A 103 22.02 -34.03 -5.12
C HIS A 103 22.53 -34.20 -6.57
N ALA A 104 23.54 -35.05 -6.79
CA ALA A 104 24.16 -35.30 -8.09
C ALA A 104 23.21 -36.04 -9.04
N HIS A 105 22.46 -37.02 -8.53
CA HIS A 105 21.47 -37.76 -9.31
C HIS A 105 20.35 -36.84 -9.81
N CYS A 106 19.81 -35.99 -8.94
CA CYS A 106 18.78 -35.02 -9.31
C CYS A 106 19.24 -34.06 -10.42
N CYS A 107 20.49 -33.60 -10.36
CA CYS A 107 21.04 -32.74 -11.41
C CYS A 107 21.20 -33.48 -12.75
N VAL A 108 21.72 -34.71 -12.76
CA VAL A 108 21.84 -35.49 -14.01
C VAL A 108 20.46 -35.75 -14.61
N GLU A 109 19.48 -36.15 -13.79
CA GLU A 109 18.10 -36.36 -14.26
C GLU A 109 17.46 -35.06 -14.76
N MET A 110 17.79 -33.91 -14.16
CA MET A 110 17.40 -32.60 -14.71
C MET A 110 17.98 -32.37 -16.09
N GLY A 111 19.28 -32.62 -16.29
CA GLY A 111 19.91 -32.51 -17.60
C GLY A 111 19.28 -33.40 -18.67
N VAL A 112 18.88 -34.63 -18.31
CA VAL A 112 18.21 -35.55 -19.25
C VAL A 112 16.84 -35.02 -19.66
N ASP A 113 16.02 -34.58 -18.71
CA ASP A 113 14.69 -34.07 -19.01
C ASP A 113 14.75 -32.74 -19.79
N MET A 114 15.78 -31.92 -19.58
CA MET A 114 16.02 -30.71 -20.38
C MET A 114 16.26 -31.06 -21.85
N ILE A 115 16.99 -32.14 -22.14
CA ILE A 115 17.24 -32.62 -23.52
C ILE A 115 15.93 -33.03 -24.20
N GLU A 116 15.03 -33.71 -23.49
CA GLU A 116 13.71 -34.06 -23.99
C GLU A 116 12.84 -32.81 -24.22
N ALA A 117 12.86 -31.86 -23.28
CA ALA A 117 12.12 -30.60 -23.40
C ALA A 117 12.56 -29.76 -24.61
N ILE A 118 13.86 -29.69 -24.90
CA ILE A 118 14.39 -28.97 -26.08
C ILE A 118 13.85 -29.59 -27.37
N SER A 119 13.81 -30.92 -27.45
CA SER A 119 13.28 -31.63 -28.62
C SER A 119 11.82 -31.26 -28.88
N LEU A 120 11.01 -31.19 -27.82
CA LEU A 120 9.61 -30.77 -27.91
C LEU A 120 9.45 -29.28 -28.25
N VAL A 121 10.31 -28.40 -27.74
CA VAL A 121 10.26 -26.96 -28.07
C VAL A 121 10.57 -26.76 -29.55
N ARG A 122 11.58 -27.45 -30.07
CA ARG A 122 11.93 -27.42 -31.50
C ARG A 122 10.78 -27.87 -32.41
N GLU A 123 9.98 -28.84 -31.97
CA GLU A 123 8.77 -29.26 -32.69
C GLU A 123 7.65 -28.21 -32.64
N VAL A 124 7.46 -27.55 -31.49
CA VAL A 124 6.37 -26.58 -31.28
C VAL A 124 6.65 -25.22 -31.92
N THR A 125 7.86 -24.70 -31.78
CA THR A 125 8.21 -23.35 -32.29
C THR A 125 8.64 -23.38 -33.75
N GLY A 126 9.00 -24.56 -34.28
CA GLY A 126 9.58 -24.70 -35.63
C GLY A 126 11.00 -24.13 -35.75
N VAL A 127 11.57 -23.62 -34.65
CA VAL A 127 12.91 -23.05 -34.60
C VAL A 127 13.91 -24.15 -34.27
N ASN A 128 14.97 -24.27 -35.07
CA ASN A 128 16.03 -25.26 -34.84
C ASN A 128 16.97 -24.83 -33.69
N VAL A 129 16.50 -25.01 -32.45
CA VAL A 129 17.26 -24.75 -31.23
C VAL A 129 17.88 -26.05 -30.72
N ASN A 130 19.19 -26.04 -30.47
CA ASN A 130 19.91 -27.11 -29.77
C ASN A 130 20.68 -26.51 -28.59
N MET A 131 21.02 -27.33 -27.60
CA MET A 131 22.03 -26.99 -26.59
C MET A 131 23.34 -27.72 -26.89
N ARG A 132 24.48 -27.07 -26.62
CA ARG A 132 25.79 -27.45 -27.20
C ARG A 132 26.09 -28.95 -27.17
N GLY A 133 26.36 -29.46 -28.37
CA GLY A 133 26.82 -30.82 -28.65
C GLY A 133 27.68 -30.91 -29.93
N GLY A 134 28.81 -30.19 -30.00
CA GLY A 134 29.91 -30.44 -30.97
C GLY A 134 29.69 -30.03 -32.45
N HIS A 135 30.73 -29.42 -33.03
CA HIS A 135 30.89 -28.88 -34.40
C HIS A 135 30.59 -29.80 -35.63
N PRO A 136 30.34 -29.20 -36.81
CA PRO A 136 29.50 -29.77 -37.88
C PRO A 136 29.98 -31.04 -38.62
N GLN A 137 31.25 -31.45 -38.54
CA GLN A 137 31.69 -32.74 -39.12
C GLN A 137 31.31 -33.96 -38.24
N TRP A 138 30.79 -33.73 -37.04
CA TRP A 138 30.47 -34.76 -36.04
C TRP A 138 28.95 -34.93 -35.83
N ALA A 139 28.16 -34.22 -36.65
CA ALA A 139 26.71 -34.03 -36.55
C ALA A 139 25.84 -35.28 -36.78
N ARG A 140 26.43 -36.47 -36.96
CA ARG A 140 25.68 -37.74 -37.07
C ARG A 140 25.84 -38.69 -35.88
N ALA A 141 26.79 -38.48 -34.96
CA ALA A 141 27.09 -39.44 -33.89
C ALA A 141 27.03 -38.89 -32.45
N LEU A 142 27.06 -37.56 -32.25
CA LEU A 142 27.00 -36.93 -30.92
C LEU A 142 25.66 -36.21 -30.70
N ARG A 143 24.59 -36.97 -30.43
CA ARG A 143 23.35 -36.39 -29.90
C ARG A 143 23.54 -36.06 -28.42
N LEU A 144 23.39 -34.78 -28.05
CA LEU A 144 23.05 -34.25 -26.70
C LEU A 144 23.47 -35.15 -25.52
N ARG A 145 24.76 -35.11 -25.13
CA ARG A 145 25.29 -35.88 -23.98
C ARG A 145 25.61 -34.96 -22.81
N ILE A 146 25.26 -35.41 -21.60
CA ILE A 146 25.58 -34.69 -20.35
C ILE A 146 27.05 -34.93 -20.02
N HIS A 147 27.81 -33.88 -19.78
CA HIS A 147 29.20 -34.00 -19.34
C HIS A 147 29.26 -33.95 -17.82
N ILE A 148 30.21 -34.66 -17.24
CA ILE A 148 30.38 -34.74 -15.79
C ILE A 148 31.86 -34.79 -15.45
N THR A 149 32.20 -34.28 -14.27
CA THR A 149 33.54 -34.42 -13.69
C THR A 149 33.70 -35.76 -12.98
N LYS A 150 34.96 -36.18 -12.78
CA LYS A 150 35.30 -37.31 -11.89
C LYS A 150 34.67 -37.19 -10.51
N ALA A 151 34.65 -35.98 -9.95
CA ALA A 151 34.03 -35.72 -8.64
C ALA A 151 32.53 -36.06 -8.66
N THR A 152 31.80 -35.65 -9.70
CA THR A 152 30.38 -36.00 -9.84
C THR A 152 30.17 -37.50 -10.05
N LEU A 153 31.03 -38.15 -10.84
CA LEU A 153 30.93 -39.59 -11.08
C LEU A 153 31.03 -40.41 -9.78
N GLN A 154 31.86 -39.98 -8.83
CA GLN A 154 31.97 -40.61 -7.51
C GLN A 154 30.65 -40.56 -6.72
N TYR A 155 29.86 -39.50 -6.87
CA TYR A 155 28.54 -39.35 -6.25
C TYR A 155 27.40 -40.03 -7.02
N LEU A 156 27.67 -40.61 -8.20
CA LEU A 156 26.67 -41.26 -9.05
C LEU A 156 26.62 -42.79 -8.90
N ASN A 157 27.39 -43.37 -7.97
CA ASN A 157 27.37 -44.79 -7.57
C ASN A 157 27.38 -45.82 -8.73
N SER A 158 27.96 -45.48 -9.88
CA SER A 158 27.98 -46.29 -11.11
C SER A 158 26.60 -46.61 -11.72
N ASP A 159 25.58 -45.82 -11.41
CA ASP A 159 24.21 -46.01 -11.92
C ASP A 159 24.01 -45.57 -13.38
N TYR A 160 25.00 -44.88 -13.95
CA TYR A 160 24.97 -44.34 -15.30
C TYR A 160 26.11 -44.92 -16.13
N GLU A 161 25.80 -45.25 -17.38
CA GLU A 161 26.82 -45.65 -18.36
C GLU A 161 27.54 -44.38 -18.83
N VAL A 162 28.86 -44.38 -18.68
CA VAL A 162 29.71 -43.22 -18.99
C VAL A 162 30.85 -43.60 -19.92
N GLU A 163 31.19 -42.68 -20.82
CA GLU A 163 32.36 -42.77 -21.69
C GLU A 163 33.40 -41.70 -21.31
N PRO A 164 34.70 -41.89 -21.64
CA PRO A 164 35.72 -40.87 -21.44
C PRO A 164 35.40 -39.60 -22.26
N GLY A 165 35.34 -38.46 -21.58
CA GLY A 165 35.04 -37.17 -22.21
C GLY A 165 36.26 -36.41 -22.72
N PHE A 166 37.49 -36.89 -22.48
CA PHE A 166 38.75 -36.27 -22.93
C PHE A 166 38.80 -34.73 -22.78
N GLY A 167 38.29 -34.19 -21.66
CA GLY A 167 38.16 -32.75 -21.44
C GLY A 167 39.47 -31.96 -21.56
N GLY A 168 40.61 -32.58 -21.25
CA GLY A 168 41.93 -31.96 -21.36
C GLY A 168 42.41 -31.67 -22.79
N GLU A 169 41.81 -32.27 -23.82
CA GLU A 169 42.12 -31.90 -25.22
C GLU A 169 41.38 -30.63 -25.66
N ARG A 170 40.28 -30.29 -24.97
CA ARG A 170 39.34 -29.24 -25.37
C ARG A 170 39.45 -27.99 -24.51
N ASN A 171 40.03 -28.10 -23.32
CA ASN A 171 40.17 -26.99 -22.39
C ASN A 171 41.53 -27.03 -21.67
N ALA A 172 42.29 -25.94 -21.79
CA ALA A 172 43.61 -25.78 -21.19
C ALA A 172 43.57 -25.89 -19.66
N TYR A 173 42.52 -25.36 -19.00
CA TYR A 173 42.35 -25.44 -17.56
C TYR A 173 42.15 -26.88 -17.06
N LEU A 174 41.32 -27.67 -17.77
CA LEU A 174 41.11 -29.07 -17.41
C LEU A 174 42.37 -29.91 -17.58
N LYS A 175 43.18 -29.57 -18.60
CA LYS A 175 44.47 -30.19 -18.87
C LYS A 175 45.50 -29.85 -17.79
N GLU A 176 45.61 -28.58 -17.42
CA GLU A 176 46.58 -28.06 -16.46
C GLU A 176 46.30 -28.53 -15.03
N LYS A 177 45.01 -28.63 -14.65
CA LYS A 177 44.60 -29.13 -13.32
C LYS A 177 44.42 -30.66 -13.27
N GLY A 178 44.67 -31.38 -14.36
CA GLY A 178 44.56 -32.85 -14.41
C GLY A 178 43.15 -33.39 -14.13
N ILE A 179 42.10 -32.64 -14.48
CA ILE A 179 40.71 -33.00 -14.17
C ILE A 179 40.17 -33.96 -15.23
N GLU A 180 39.95 -35.22 -14.86
CA GLU A 180 39.27 -36.21 -15.69
C GLU A 180 37.78 -35.90 -15.83
N THR A 181 37.24 -36.09 -17.03
CA THR A 181 35.84 -35.82 -17.36
C THR A 181 35.23 -36.94 -18.17
N PHE A 182 33.91 -37.10 -18.04
CA PHE A 182 33.13 -38.20 -18.62
C PHE A 182 31.87 -37.67 -19.30
N LEU A 183 31.33 -38.42 -20.25
CA LEU A 183 30.04 -38.15 -20.90
C LEU A 183 29.05 -39.25 -20.52
N VAL A 184 27.83 -38.87 -20.14
CA VAL A 184 26.76 -39.81 -19.77
C VAL A 184 26.05 -40.28 -21.04
N LEU A 185 26.01 -41.59 -21.25
CA LEU A 185 25.35 -42.25 -22.39
C LEU A 185 23.89 -42.62 -22.10
N GLY A 186 23.56 -42.89 -20.83
CA GLY A 186 22.21 -43.22 -20.37
C GLY A 186 22.20 -43.86 -18.98
N CYS A 187 21.00 -44.15 -18.46
CA CYS A 187 20.84 -44.94 -17.23
C CYS A 187 21.23 -46.41 -17.47
N SER A 188 22.01 -46.99 -16.55
CA SER A 188 22.28 -48.43 -16.51
C SER A 188 20.99 -49.26 -16.43
N GLN A 189 21.01 -50.48 -16.99
CA GLN A 189 19.89 -51.45 -16.95
C GLN A 189 19.29 -51.58 -15.54
N LYS A 190 20.16 -51.61 -14.51
CA LYS A 190 19.80 -51.75 -13.09
C LYS A 190 18.91 -50.62 -12.58
N ARG A 191 19.17 -49.37 -12.98
CA ARG A 191 18.38 -48.20 -12.56
C ARG A 191 17.09 -48.03 -13.36
N LYS A 192 17.05 -48.49 -14.61
CA LYS A 192 15.79 -48.56 -15.39
C LYS A 192 14.79 -49.51 -14.71
N GLU A 193 15.27 -50.64 -14.18
CA GLU A 193 14.46 -51.60 -13.44
C GLU A 193 14.01 -51.04 -12.08
N GLU A 194 14.89 -50.39 -11.32
CA GLU A 194 14.53 -49.71 -10.06
C GLU A 194 13.54 -48.54 -10.26
N LYS A 195 13.72 -47.70 -11.30
CA LYS A 195 12.75 -46.65 -11.66
C LYS A 195 11.41 -47.24 -12.08
N ALA A 196 11.40 -48.33 -12.86
CA ALA A 196 10.16 -49.01 -13.24
C ALA A 196 9.44 -49.62 -12.02
N MET A 197 10.20 -50.12 -11.03
CA MET A 197 9.68 -50.64 -9.77
C MET A 197 9.14 -49.51 -8.88
N MET A 198 9.86 -48.40 -8.73
CA MET A 198 9.42 -47.23 -7.96
C MET A 198 8.23 -46.52 -8.62
N ALA A 199 8.20 -46.39 -9.95
CA ALA A 199 7.07 -45.84 -10.69
C ALA A 199 5.84 -46.77 -10.61
N LYS A 200 6.03 -48.09 -10.61
CA LYS A 200 4.96 -49.05 -10.28
C LYS A 200 4.46 -48.84 -8.86
N MET A 201 5.35 -48.71 -7.87
CA MET A 201 4.99 -48.52 -6.47
C MET A 201 4.28 -47.17 -6.20
N GLN A 202 4.70 -46.09 -6.88
CA GLN A 202 4.02 -44.79 -6.87
C GLN A 202 2.67 -44.82 -7.57
N ARG A 203 2.52 -45.53 -8.71
CA ARG A 203 1.22 -45.75 -9.36
C ARG A 203 0.28 -46.59 -8.49
N THR A 204 0.79 -47.59 -7.78
CA THR A 204 0.02 -48.36 -6.80
C THR A 204 -0.42 -47.48 -5.62
N ARG A 205 0.41 -46.50 -5.19
CA ARG A 205 0.06 -45.49 -4.18
C ARG A 205 -0.92 -44.43 -4.67
N ALA A 206 -0.87 -44.06 -5.95
CA ALA A 206 -1.79 -43.11 -6.57
C ALA A 206 -3.18 -43.72 -6.82
N ASN A 207 -3.22 -45.00 -7.22
CA ASN A 207 -4.48 -45.74 -7.40
C ASN A 207 -5.17 -46.13 -6.08
N SER A 208 -4.47 -46.10 -4.94
CA SER A 208 -5.07 -46.30 -3.61
C SER A 208 -5.61 -45.02 -2.96
N ASN A 209 -5.46 -43.87 -3.62
CA ASN A 209 -5.88 -42.56 -3.14
C ASN A 209 -6.71 -41.84 -4.22
N GLU A 210 -7.76 -42.49 -4.71
CA GLU A 210 -8.84 -41.79 -5.41
C GLU A 210 -9.66 -41.00 -4.38
N GLY A 211 -9.39 -39.70 -4.29
CA GLY A 211 -10.22 -38.78 -3.52
C GLY A 211 -9.49 -37.91 -2.50
N LEU A 212 -8.30 -37.37 -2.82
CA LEU A 212 -7.77 -36.14 -2.22
C LEU A 212 -6.49 -35.76 -2.96
N MET A 213 -6.59 -34.82 -3.89
CA MET A 213 -5.42 -34.12 -4.45
C MET A 213 -4.75 -33.35 -3.31
N PRO A 214 -3.52 -33.67 -2.91
CA PRO A 214 -2.85 -32.84 -1.93
C PRO A 214 -2.27 -31.63 -2.67
N ARG A 215 -2.87 -30.46 -2.43
CA ARG A 215 -2.38 -29.15 -2.85
C ARG A 215 -1.07 -28.84 -2.11
N TRP A 216 0.03 -29.44 -2.55
CA TRP A 216 1.38 -29.13 -2.03
C TRP A 216 1.89 -27.83 -2.66
N VAL A 217 1.29 -26.72 -2.26
CA VAL A 217 2.03 -25.48 -2.09
C VAL A 217 2.37 -25.47 -0.61
N GLN A 218 3.62 -25.79 -0.27
CA GLN A 218 4.16 -25.28 0.98
C GLN A 218 4.28 -23.78 0.74
N GLU A 219 3.21 -23.03 1.07
CA GLU A 219 3.36 -21.62 1.31
C GLU A 219 4.47 -21.55 2.35
N ARG A 220 5.65 -21.08 1.93
CA ARG A 220 6.50 -20.39 2.88
C ARG A 220 5.62 -19.27 3.39
N THR A 221 4.98 -19.52 4.54
CA THR A 221 4.58 -18.46 5.43
C THR A 221 5.88 -17.71 5.65
N PHE A 222 6.04 -16.61 4.92
CA PHE A 222 6.99 -15.59 5.33
C PHE A 222 6.67 -15.38 6.80
N THR A 223 7.63 -15.62 7.68
CA THR A 223 7.57 -15.07 9.03
C THR A 223 7.33 -13.60 8.83
N ARG A 224 6.08 -13.19 9.00
CA ARG A 224 5.61 -11.84 8.85
C ARG A 224 6.17 -11.12 10.07
N THR A 225 7.46 -10.80 10.04
CA THR A 225 8.15 -9.99 11.05
C THR A 225 7.68 -8.55 10.90
N LYS A 226 6.43 -8.35 11.28
CA LYS A 226 5.75 -7.15 11.73
C LYS A 226 4.29 -7.57 11.81
N ASP A 227 3.96 -8.23 12.91
CA ASP A 227 2.59 -8.35 13.37
C ASP A 227 2.00 -6.94 13.42
N SER A 228 1.15 -6.66 12.43
CA SER A 228 0.30 -5.50 12.42
C SER A 228 -0.47 -5.48 13.73
N LYS A 229 -0.46 -4.34 14.41
CA LYS A 229 -1.15 -4.05 15.69
C LYS A 229 -2.60 -4.57 15.75
N VAL A 230 -3.20 -4.82 14.58
CA VAL A 230 -4.47 -5.52 14.35
C VAL A 230 -4.62 -6.84 15.13
N PHE A 231 -3.60 -7.71 15.20
CA PHE A 231 -3.72 -9.00 15.92
C PHE A 231 -3.85 -8.86 17.44
N ARG A 232 -3.20 -7.86 18.06
CA ARG A 232 -3.33 -7.58 19.50
C ARG A 232 -4.61 -6.84 19.86
N GLN A 233 -5.21 -6.14 18.90
CA GLN A 233 -6.43 -5.38 19.11
C GLN A 233 -7.70 -6.26 19.02
N MET A 234 -7.54 -7.53 18.62
CA MET A 234 -8.61 -8.54 18.51
C MET A 234 -8.83 -9.40 19.77
N GLY A 235 -8.12 -9.17 20.88
CA GLY A 235 -8.43 -9.81 22.17
C GLY A 235 -8.27 -11.34 22.24
N ILE A 236 -7.47 -11.94 21.36
CA ILE A 236 -7.14 -13.36 21.43
C ILE A 236 -5.95 -13.53 22.39
N ASP A 237 -6.24 -13.83 23.65
CA ASP A 237 -5.25 -14.44 24.54
C ASP A 237 -5.04 -15.90 24.10
N GLU A 238 -3.78 -16.30 23.91
CA GLU A 238 -3.31 -17.66 23.54
C GLU A 238 -3.67 -18.76 24.57
N SER A 239 -4.52 -18.48 25.56
CA SER A 239 -4.83 -19.39 26.67
C SER A 239 -6.10 -20.21 26.49
N SER A 240 -6.92 -19.99 25.46
CA SER A 240 -8.21 -20.69 25.29
C SER A 240 -8.25 -21.82 24.25
N SER A 241 -7.18 -22.05 23.47
CA SER A 241 -7.18 -23.02 22.36
C SER A 241 -6.80 -24.46 22.76
N LYS A 242 -6.91 -24.84 24.05
CA LYS A 242 -6.56 -26.20 24.52
C LYS A 242 -7.72 -27.18 24.64
N ASP A 243 -8.97 -26.72 24.69
CA ASP A 243 -10.13 -27.60 24.89
C ASP A 243 -11.11 -27.49 23.72
N ASN A 244 -10.82 -28.21 22.63
CA ASN A 244 -11.79 -28.86 21.75
C ASN A 244 -11.07 -29.48 20.54
N ARG A 245 -10.40 -30.61 20.77
CA ARG A 245 -10.01 -31.53 19.70
C ARG A 245 -11.08 -32.60 19.57
N GLY A 246 -12.03 -32.39 18.67
CA GLY A 246 -13.02 -33.40 18.33
C GLY A 246 -13.95 -32.90 17.24
N VAL A 247 -13.72 -33.41 16.02
CA VAL A 247 -14.55 -33.23 14.82
C VAL A 247 -14.44 -31.85 14.15
N GLN A 248 -13.42 -31.68 13.31
CA GLN A 248 -13.43 -30.69 12.24
C GLN A 248 -13.57 -31.48 10.93
N GLU A 249 -14.79 -31.56 10.41
CA GLU A 249 -15.02 -31.98 9.03
C GLU A 249 -14.34 -30.98 8.09
N ALA A 250 -13.79 -31.49 6.98
CA ALA A 250 -13.08 -30.69 6.00
C ALA A 250 -14.05 -29.74 5.29
N MET A 251 -14.25 -28.54 5.85
CA MET A 251 -14.95 -27.45 5.19
C MET A 251 -14.18 -27.02 3.94
N ASN A 252 -14.92 -26.68 2.89
CA ASN A 252 -14.39 -26.21 1.62
C ASN A 252 -13.61 -24.90 1.88
N PRO A 253 -12.44 -24.62 1.24
CA PRO A 253 -11.68 -23.39 1.50
C PRO A 253 -12.45 -22.10 1.26
N GLU A 254 -13.53 -22.14 0.46
CA GLU A 254 -14.44 -21.00 0.30
C GLU A 254 -15.34 -20.79 1.52
N GLU A 255 -15.78 -21.85 2.20
CA GLU A 255 -16.58 -21.75 3.45
C GLU A 255 -15.72 -21.34 4.65
N GLU A 256 -14.44 -21.74 4.71
CA GLU A 256 -13.52 -21.25 5.74
C GLU A 256 -13.23 -19.75 5.54
N VAL A 257 -13.10 -19.30 4.28
CA VAL A 257 -13.00 -17.88 3.95
C VAL A 257 -14.30 -17.15 4.27
N ASP A 258 -15.48 -17.71 3.97
CA ASP A 258 -16.77 -17.09 4.30
C ASP A 258 -17.07 -17.08 5.80
N GLU A 259 -16.63 -18.08 6.55
CA GLU A 259 -16.74 -18.09 8.02
C GLU A 259 -15.73 -17.12 8.63
N PHE A 260 -14.51 -17.05 8.08
CA PHE A 260 -13.51 -16.05 8.50
C PHE A 260 -13.97 -14.63 8.16
N LEU A 261 -14.54 -14.42 6.98
CA LEU A 261 -15.15 -13.16 6.56
C LEU A 261 -16.37 -12.85 7.42
N GLY A 262 -17.22 -13.83 7.71
CA GLY A 262 -18.38 -13.70 8.60
C GLY A 262 -17.98 -13.29 10.01
N ARG A 263 -16.97 -13.96 10.58
CA ARG A 263 -16.39 -13.60 11.89
C ARG A 263 -15.67 -12.25 11.86
N ALA A 264 -15.01 -11.88 10.76
CA ALA A 264 -14.37 -10.57 10.58
C ALA A 264 -15.39 -9.44 10.39
N ILE A 265 -16.51 -9.72 9.72
CA ILE A 265 -17.67 -8.83 9.55
C ILE A 265 -18.39 -8.67 10.88
N ASP A 266 -18.55 -9.74 11.65
CA ASP A 266 -19.17 -9.72 12.99
C ASP A 266 -18.27 -9.05 14.04
N ALA A 267 -16.95 -9.25 13.98
CA ALA A 267 -15.98 -8.49 14.78
C ALA A 267 -15.95 -7.00 14.39
N ARG A 268 -16.26 -6.69 13.13
CA ARG A 268 -16.51 -5.33 12.63
C ARG A 268 -17.96 -4.87 12.79
N SER A 269 -18.85 -5.68 13.39
CA SER A 269 -20.26 -5.32 13.49
C SER A 269 -20.43 -4.10 14.39
N ILE A 270 -21.33 -3.23 13.95
CA ILE A 270 -21.65 -1.93 14.57
C ILE A 270 -21.92 -2.07 16.07
N ASP A 271 -22.57 -3.15 16.46
CA ASP A 271 -22.99 -3.41 17.84
C ASP A 271 -21.83 -3.88 18.73
N GLN A 272 -20.84 -4.58 18.19
CA GLN A 272 -19.65 -5.00 18.93
C GLN A 272 -18.71 -3.80 19.15
N LEU A 273 -18.42 -3.03 18.10
CA LEU A 273 -17.63 -1.79 18.19
C LEU A 273 -18.22 -0.77 19.17
N ARG A 274 -19.55 -0.65 19.19
CA ARG A 274 -20.27 0.21 20.15
C ARG A 274 -20.14 -0.29 21.58
N LYS A 275 -20.16 -1.60 21.83
CA LYS A 275 -19.99 -2.18 23.17
C LYS A 275 -18.55 -2.06 23.67
N ASP A 276 -17.57 -2.18 22.79
CA ASP A 276 -16.14 -2.24 23.16
C ASP A 276 -15.50 -0.85 23.33
N HIS A 277 -15.99 0.16 22.59
CA HIS A 277 -15.34 1.48 22.57
C HIS A 277 -16.12 2.59 23.28
N VAL A 278 -17.40 2.38 23.58
CA VAL A 278 -18.29 3.43 24.13
C VAL A 278 -18.91 2.98 25.46
N LYS A 279 -18.76 3.80 26.51
CA LYS A 279 -19.41 3.52 27.81
C LYS A 279 -20.93 3.59 27.67
N LYS A 280 -21.65 2.56 28.14
CA LYS A 280 -23.12 2.44 28.00
C LYS A 280 -23.92 3.67 28.47
N PHE A 281 -23.51 4.33 29.55
CA PHE A 281 -24.28 5.42 30.17
C PHE A 281 -23.73 6.82 29.90
N LEU A 282 -22.41 7.02 30.06
CA LEU A 282 -21.78 8.31 29.78
C LEU A 282 -21.57 8.58 28.29
N LEU A 283 -21.75 7.57 27.43
CA LEU A 283 -21.43 7.58 26.00
C LEU A 283 -19.99 8.03 25.66
N THR A 284 -19.12 8.24 26.64
CA THR A 284 -17.72 8.61 26.45
C THR A 284 -16.91 7.44 25.90
N PHE A 285 -15.86 7.74 25.12
CA PHE A 285 -14.96 6.69 24.67
C PHE A 285 -14.23 6.08 25.87
N GLN A 286 -14.08 4.76 25.87
CA GLN A 286 -13.38 4.06 26.95
C GLN A 286 -11.89 4.43 27.00
N ALA A 287 -11.28 4.68 25.83
CA ALA A 287 -9.90 5.14 25.71
C ALA A 287 -9.78 6.68 25.74
N SER A 288 -8.97 7.21 26.66
CA SER A 288 -8.72 8.65 26.80
C SER A 288 -8.05 9.27 25.56
N SER A 289 -7.26 8.50 24.82
CA SER A 289 -6.61 8.95 23.57
C SER A 289 -7.63 9.20 22.45
N LEU A 290 -8.63 8.34 22.30
CA LEU A 290 -9.72 8.50 21.34
C LEU A 290 -10.61 9.70 21.69
N GLU A 291 -10.91 9.91 22.97
CA GLU A 291 -11.67 11.09 23.41
C GLU A 291 -10.89 12.39 23.15
N LYS A 292 -9.56 12.40 23.34
CA LYS A 292 -8.71 13.54 22.97
C LYS A 292 -8.64 13.79 21.46
N LYS A 293 -8.69 12.75 20.63
CA LYS A 293 -8.76 12.90 19.17
C LYS A 293 -10.14 13.40 18.73
N TYR A 294 -11.21 12.84 19.31
CA TYR A 294 -12.58 13.28 19.06
C TYR A 294 -12.82 14.74 19.49
N SER A 295 -12.26 15.16 20.63
CA SER A 295 -12.41 16.54 21.12
C SER A 295 -11.72 17.60 20.25
N LYS A 296 -10.75 17.18 19.44
CA LYS A 296 -10.07 18.04 18.44
C LYS A 296 -10.78 18.06 17.09
N LYS A 297 -11.81 17.23 16.87
CA LYS A 297 -12.58 17.22 15.62
C LYS A 297 -13.38 18.52 15.52
N VAL A 298 -13.12 19.27 14.46
CA VAL A 298 -13.85 20.50 14.15
C VAL A 298 -15.20 20.14 13.53
N ASP A 299 -16.24 20.89 13.86
CA ASP A 299 -17.54 20.77 13.20
C ASP A 299 -17.71 21.91 12.19
N ASP A 300 -17.57 21.58 10.91
CA ASP A 300 -17.68 22.54 9.82
C ASP A 300 -19.09 23.10 9.66
N ARG A 301 -20.11 22.44 10.24
CA ARG A 301 -21.52 22.84 10.16
C ARG A 301 -22.00 23.63 11.37
N PHE A 302 -21.10 24.01 12.29
CA PHE A 302 -21.45 24.78 13.49
C PHE A 302 -22.26 26.06 13.18
N GLY A 303 -21.88 26.80 12.13
CA GLY A 303 -22.61 28.00 11.70
C GLY A 303 -24.05 27.73 11.27
N GLY A 304 -24.33 26.54 10.72
CA GLY A 304 -25.69 26.12 10.36
C GLY A 304 -26.60 25.95 11.58
N TYR A 305 -26.07 25.48 12.71
CA TYR A 305 -26.85 25.34 13.96
C TYR A 305 -27.23 26.69 14.55
N VAL A 306 -26.28 27.65 14.51
CA VAL A 306 -26.54 29.03 14.95
C VAL A 306 -27.60 29.68 14.04
N ALA A 307 -27.52 29.48 12.73
CA ALA A 307 -28.53 29.98 11.79
C ALA A 307 -29.92 29.40 12.09
N CYS A 308 -30.02 28.09 12.35
CA CYS A 308 -31.28 27.46 12.75
C CYS A 308 -31.83 28.04 14.07
N THR A 309 -30.96 28.34 15.04
CA THR A 309 -31.35 28.94 16.32
C THR A 309 -31.87 30.38 16.13
N VAL A 310 -31.26 31.16 15.23
CA VAL A 310 -31.77 32.49 14.83
C VAL A 310 -33.16 32.39 14.20
N LEU A 311 -33.39 31.40 13.34
CA LEU A 311 -34.71 31.16 12.75
C LEU A 311 -35.76 30.84 13.81
N VAL A 312 -35.44 29.96 14.78
CA VAL A 312 -36.33 29.65 15.90
C VAL A 312 -36.63 30.92 16.73
N PHE A 313 -35.62 31.76 16.98
CA PHE A 313 -35.81 33.04 17.66
C PHE A 313 -36.75 33.98 16.88
N CYS A 314 -36.63 34.05 15.55
CA CYS A 314 -37.54 34.84 14.72
C CYS A 314 -38.98 34.34 14.82
N PHE A 315 -39.20 33.02 14.84
CA PHE A 315 -40.54 32.44 15.05
C PHE A 315 -41.10 32.77 16.44
N ILE A 316 -40.30 32.64 17.49
CA ILE A 316 -40.70 33.01 18.86
C ILE A 316 -41.07 34.50 18.91
N SER A 317 -40.23 35.36 18.33
CA SER A 317 -40.48 36.80 18.29
C SER A 317 -41.76 37.13 17.51
N PHE A 318 -41.99 36.48 16.37
CA PHE A 318 -43.20 36.66 15.56
C PHE A 318 -44.47 36.25 16.33
N ILE A 319 -44.46 35.07 16.95
CA ILE A 319 -45.58 34.58 17.77
C ILE A 319 -45.87 35.55 18.92
N GLN A 320 -44.83 36.03 19.61
CA GLN A 320 -45.01 36.89 20.77
C GLN A 320 -45.40 38.33 20.42
N ILE A 321 -44.98 38.85 19.27
CA ILE A 321 -45.43 40.14 18.75
C ILE A 321 -46.90 40.03 18.33
N VAL A 322 -47.28 39.05 17.51
CA VAL A 322 -48.66 38.97 16.97
C VAL A 322 -49.72 38.78 18.07
N ILE A 323 -49.41 38.00 19.12
CA ILE A 323 -50.40 37.57 20.11
C ILE A 323 -50.50 38.53 21.31
N PHE A 324 -49.40 39.18 21.70
CA PHE A 324 -49.35 39.91 22.98
C PHE A 324 -49.15 41.41 22.80
N PRO A 325 -49.67 42.22 23.74
CA PRO A 325 -49.57 43.67 23.72
C PRO A 325 -48.11 44.14 23.79
N HIS A 326 -47.76 45.11 22.95
CA HIS A 326 -46.39 45.60 22.81
C HIS A 326 -46.04 46.66 23.85
N THR A 327 -44.89 46.50 24.49
CA THR A 327 -44.24 47.59 25.25
C THR A 327 -42.90 47.94 24.60
N PRO A 328 -42.46 49.21 24.65
CA PRO A 328 -41.20 49.62 24.01
C PRO A 328 -39.98 48.93 24.62
N VAL A 329 -40.03 48.59 25.92
CA VAL A 329 -38.97 47.85 26.62
C VAL A 329 -38.82 46.42 26.05
N MET A 330 -39.95 45.75 25.81
CA MET A 330 -39.97 44.41 25.21
C MET A 330 -39.37 44.40 23.80
N LEU A 331 -39.78 45.36 22.97
CA LEU A 331 -39.22 45.50 21.61
C LEU A 331 -37.72 45.77 21.64
N GLY A 332 -37.25 46.60 22.58
CA GLY A 332 -35.81 46.86 22.79
C GLY A 332 -35.01 45.61 23.15
N ILE A 333 -35.58 44.72 23.98
CA ILE A 333 -34.94 43.45 24.35
C ILE A 333 -34.87 42.48 23.15
N TYR A 334 -35.94 42.33 22.35
CA TYR A 334 -35.90 41.49 21.15
C TYR A 334 -34.90 41.99 20.11
N ILE A 335 -34.87 43.31 19.85
CA ILE A 335 -33.89 43.92 18.93
C ILE A 335 -32.46 43.67 19.44
N SER A 336 -32.23 43.84 20.74
CA SER A 336 -30.91 43.59 21.35
C SER A 336 -30.48 42.13 21.19
N ILE A 337 -31.37 41.16 21.47
CA ILE A 337 -31.09 39.73 21.30
C ILE A 337 -30.84 39.40 19.82
N PHE A 338 -31.64 39.94 18.91
CA PHE A 338 -31.46 39.75 17.47
C PHE A 338 -30.09 40.25 17.00
N ILE A 339 -29.67 41.45 17.42
CA ILE A 339 -28.36 42.00 17.09
C ILE A 339 -27.25 41.09 17.61
N ILE A 340 -27.36 40.59 18.85
CA ILE A 340 -26.35 39.69 19.43
C ILE A 340 -26.28 38.37 18.63
N LEU A 341 -27.42 37.74 18.33
CA LEU A 341 -27.45 36.48 17.59
C LEU A 341 -26.97 36.66 16.13
N ALA A 342 -27.32 37.76 15.48
CA ALA A 342 -26.86 38.10 14.14
C ALA A 342 -25.33 38.31 14.10
N ASN A 343 -24.75 38.94 15.12
CA ASN A 343 -23.31 39.08 15.25
C ASN A 343 -22.62 37.72 15.46
N ILE A 344 -23.18 36.84 16.29
CA ILE A 344 -22.65 35.47 16.47
C ILE A 344 -22.72 34.69 15.16
N LEU A 345 -23.83 34.77 14.43
CA LEU A 345 -23.99 34.15 13.12
C LEU A 345 -22.98 34.70 12.10
N PHE A 346 -22.77 36.02 12.08
CA PHE A 346 -21.80 36.67 11.21
C PHE A 346 -20.36 36.18 11.49
N ILE A 347 -19.97 36.09 12.77
CA ILE A 347 -18.66 35.55 13.16
C ILE A 347 -18.51 34.07 12.72
N CYS A 348 -19.58 33.28 12.78
CA CYS A 348 -19.58 31.90 12.30
C CYS A 348 -19.51 31.81 10.77
N ALA A 349 -20.19 32.69 10.04
CA ALA A 349 -20.19 32.73 8.58
C ALA A 349 -18.81 33.11 8.00
N ILE A 350 -18.04 33.94 8.72
CA ILE A 350 -16.66 34.28 8.36
C ILE A 350 -15.77 33.03 8.30
N TYR A 351 -16.03 32.00 9.10
CA TYR A 351 -15.30 30.73 9.06
C TYR A 351 -15.50 30.00 7.72
N SER A 352 -16.69 30.10 7.12
CA SER A 352 -16.97 29.49 5.82
C SER A 352 -16.36 30.30 4.65
N CYS A 353 -16.12 31.61 4.85
CA CYS A 353 -15.61 32.54 3.84
C CYS A 353 -14.27 33.21 4.24
N ILE A 354 -13.35 32.45 4.83
CA ILE A 354 -12.12 32.98 5.48
C ILE A 354 -11.29 33.88 4.54
N LYS A 355 -11.30 33.65 3.23
CA LYS A 355 -10.47 34.38 2.26
C LYS A 355 -10.84 35.87 2.05
N LEU A 356 -12.03 36.31 2.45
CA LEU A 356 -12.51 37.69 2.18
C LEU A 356 -12.34 38.69 3.34
N PHE A 357 -12.00 38.25 4.56
CA PHE A 357 -12.10 39.08 5.76
C PHE A 357 -10.76 39.40 6.45
N PRO A 358 -10.64 40.46 7.27
CA PRO A 358 -9.40 40.83 7.97
C PRO A 358 -8.88 39.75 8.93
N ALA A 359 -7.55 39.67 9.09
CA ALA A 359 -6.87 38.63 9.87
C ALA A 359 -7.30 38.56 11.35
N ALA A 360 -7.64 39.70 11.97
CA ALA A 360 -8.14 39.74 13.35
C ALA A 360 -9.48 38.98 13.50
N MET A 361 -10.43 39.19 12.58
CA MET A 361 -11.73 38.52 12.59
C MET A 361 -11.62 37.03 12.26
N GLN A 362 -10.72 36.68 11.33
CA GLN A 362 -10.42 35.27 11.04
C GLN A 362 -9.88 34.53 12.27
N THR A 363 -9.03 35.19 13.07
CA THR A 363 -8.44 34.59 14.27
C THR A 363 -9.50 34.31 15.34
N VAL A 364 -10.43 35.25 15.56
CA VAL A 364 -11.54 35.08 16.51
C VAL A 364 -12.48 33.96 16.05
N SER A 365 -12.91 34.00 14.78
CA SER A 365 -13.77 32.96 14.19
C SER A 365 -13.13 31.57 14.27
N ARG A 366 -11.83 31.46 13.94
CA ARG A 366 -11.06 30.22 14.03
C ARG A 366 -10.97 29.69 15.47
N LYS A 367 -10.69 30.54 16.46
CA LYS A 367 -10.64 30.15 17.88
C LYS A 367 -11.99 29.66 18.42
N ILE A 368 -13.09 30.20 17.91
CA ILE A 368 -14.44 29.79 18.30
C ILE A 368 -14.80 28.45 17.67
N VAL A 369 -14.61 28.27 16.35
CA VAL A 369 -15.04 27.06 15.63
C VAL A 369 -14.11 25.87 15.85
N GLN A 370 -12.79 26.08 15.97
CA GLN A 370 -11.82 24.99 16.14
C GLN A 370 -11.81 24.39 17.55
N SER A 371 -12.27 25.12 18.56
CA SER A 371 -12.27 24.67 19.95
C SER A 371 -13.66 24.22 20.37
N ARG A 372 -13.80 22.92 20.66
CA ARG A 372 -15.06 22.34 21.14
C ARG A 372 -15.60 23.03 22.39
N THR A 373 -14.74 23.45 23.33
CA THR A 373 -15.19 24.15 24.53
C THR A 373 -15.76 25.53 24.19
N ASN A 374 -15.10 26.29 23.33
CA ASN A 374 -15.58 27.63 22.95
C ASN A 374 -16.88 27.56 22.17
N SER A 375 -16.99 26.62 21.21
CA SER A 375 -18.20 26.44 20.42
C SER A 375 -19.37 25.92 21.27
N THR A 376 -19.14 25.05 22.25
CA THR A 376 -20.18 24.66 23.22
C THR A 376 -20.63 25.82 24.11
N LEU A 377 -19.70 26.67 24.56
CA LEU A 377 -20.05 27.87 25.35
C LEU A 377 -20.89 28.85 24.52
N VAL A 378 -20.53 29.10 23.26
CA VAL A 378 -21.31 29.94 22.36
C VAL A 378 -22.69 29.32 22.10
N GLY A 379 -22.78 28.01 21.88
CA GLY A 379 -24.06 27.31 21.72
C GLY A 379 -24.96 27.46 22.95
N VAL A 380 -24.45 27.19 24.14
CA VAL A 380 -25.20 27.36 25.41
C VAL A 380 -25.64 28.82 25.59
N PHE A 381 -24.76 29.78 25.31
CA PHE A 381 -25.09 31.21 25.38
C PHE A 381 -26.23 31.58 24.42
N THR A 382 -26.18 31.12 23.16
CA THR A 382 -27.25 31.38 22.19
C THR A 382 -28.60 30.79 22.63
N ILE A 383 -28.60 29.57 23.18
CA ILE A 383 -29.83 28.93 23.68
C ILE A 383 -30.42 29.71 24.85
N ILE A 384 -29.58 30.17 25.79
CA ILE A 384 -30.05 30.97 26.94
C ILE A 384 -30.68 32.28 26.47
N LEU A 385 -30.11 32.95 25.45
CA LEU A 385 -30.71 34.15 24.87
C LEU A 385 -32.09 33.88 24.25
N VAL A 386 -32.23 32.78 23.51
CA VAL A 386 -33.53 32.36 22.96
C VAL A 386 -34.51 32.04 24.09
N PHE A 387 -34.07 31.36 25.15
CA PHE A 387 -34.90 31.06 26.31
C PHE A 387 -35.41 32.31 27.01
N ILE A 388 -34.54 33.30 27.24
CA ILE A 388 -34.93 34.59 27.80
C ILE A 388 -36.05 35.20 26.95
N SER A 389 -35.87 35.25 25.63
CA SER A 389 -36.88 35.79 24.71
C SER A 389 -38.25 35.10 24.78
N ALA A 390 -38.29 33.84 25.22
CA ALA A 390 -39.53 33.07 25.34
C ALA A 390 -40.40 33.49 26.52
N PHE A 391 -39.84 34.09 27.58
CA PHE A 391 -40.61 34.48 28.77
C PHE A 391 -40.51 35.96 29.16
N VAL A 392 -39.63 36.78 28.56
CA VAL A 392 -39.51 38.21 28.95
C VAL A 392 -40.87 38.93 28.88
N ASN A 393 -41.72 38.62 27.89
CA ASN A 393 -43.01 39.30 27.70
C ASN A 393 -44.03 38.98 28.79
N MET A 394 -43.83 37.86 29.49
CA MET A 394 -44.65 37.44 30.61
C MET A 394 -44.60 38.45 31.77
N PHE A 395 -43.47 39.14 31.97
CA PHE A 395 -43.33 40.17 33.00
C PHE A 395 -44.07 41.48 32.68
N ALA A 396 -44.48 41.70 31.43
CA ALA A 396 -45.27 42.86 31.05
C ALA A 396 -46.78 42.63 31.27
N CYS A 397 -47.23 41.39 31.48
CA CYS A 397 -48.62 41.04 31.73
C CYS A 397 -49.05 41.39 33.16
N ASP A 398 -50.32 41.73 33.36
CA ASP A 398 -50.87 41.95 34.69
C ASP A 398 -50.93 40.64 35.51
N THR A 399 -50.56 40.73 36.80
CA THR A 399 -50.47 39.61 37.73
C THR A 399 -51.62 39.60 38.75
N LYS A 400 -52.60 40.50 38.64
CA LYS A 400 -53.75 40.52 39.56
C LYS A 400 -54.69 39.34 39.28
N GLY A 401 -55.05 38.58 40.31
CA GLY A 401 -56.02 37.49 40.21
C GLY A 401 -57.41 38.00 39.87
N LEU A 402 -58.06 37.44 38.85
CA LEU A 402 -59.41 37.82 38.43
C LEU A 402 -60.43 37.51 39.53
N ALA A 403 -60.30 36.37 40.21
CA ALA A 403 -61.15 35.99 41.33
C ALA A 403 -61.02 36.97 42.50
N GLU A 404 -59.81 37.45 42.79
CA GLU A 404 -59.56 38.45 43.84
C GLU A 404 -60.12 39.82 43.47
N CYS A 405 -59.99 40.24 42.20
CA CYS A 405 -60.56 41.51 41.73
C CYS A 405 -62.09 41.52 41.76
N VAL A 406 -62.73 40.43 41.30
CA VAL A 406 -64.19 40.29 41.31
C VAL A 406 -64.73 40.22 42.75
N ALA A 407 -64.01 39.53 43.64
CA ALA A 407 -64.31 39.48 45.07
C ALA A 407 -64.26 40.87 45.73
N GLU A 408 -63.21 41.65 45.44
CA GLU A 408 -63.03 43.03 45.93
C GLU A 408 -64.15 43.96 45.43
N LYS A 409 -64.59 43.81 44.16
CA LYS A 409 -65.64 44.64 43.56
C LYS A 409 -67.06 44.27 43.99
N LEU A 410 -67.33 43.00 44.26
CA LEU A 410 -68.62 42.50 44.73
C LEU A 410 -68.69 42.40 46.27
N ASN A 411 -67.71 42.91 47.01
CA ASN A 411 -67.59 42.80 48.47
C ASN A 411 -67.85 41.37 48.98
N THR A 412 -67.35 40.36 48.26
CA THR A 412 -67.55 38.94 48.54
C THR A 412 -66.21 38.24 48.75
N SER A 413 -66.16 37.07 49.38
CA SER A 413 -64.93 36.27 49.48
C SER A 413 -64.52 35.67 48.14
N ALA A 414 -63.22 35.66 47.83
CA ALA A 414 -62.65 35.06 46.62
C ALA A 414 -63.01 33.58 46.43
N ALA A 415 -63.31 32.85 47.52
CA ALA A 415 -63.75 31.46 47.47
C ALA A 415 -65.18 31.26 46.95
N MET A 416 -66.02 32.31 46.94
CA MET A 416 -67.41 32.26 46.48
C MET A 416 -67.56 32.63 44.99
N VAL A 417 -66.48 33.03 44.32
CA VAL A 417 -66.48 33.42 42.91
C VAL A 417 -66.50 32.15 42.05
N THR A 418 -67.69 31.76 41.59
CA THR A 418 -67.87 30.59 40.72
C THR A 418 -67.72 30.95 39.23
N PRO A 419 -67.34 29.99 38.35
CA PRO A 419 -67.29 30.21 36.90
C PRO A 419 -68.61 30.72 36.29
N CYS A 420 -69.76 30.36 36.89
CA CYS A 420 -71.08 30.85 36.51
C CYS A 420 -71.25 32.36 36.74
N LEU A 421 -70.73 32.87 37.85
CA LEU A 421 -70.77 34.29 38.18
C LEU A 421 -69.95 35.11 37.17
N ILE A 422 -68.79 34.59 36.77
CA ILE A 422 -67.92 35.22 35.78
C ILE A 422 -68.57 35.21 34.40
N ARG A 423 -69.22 34.11 33.99
CA ARG A 423 -69.97 34.05 32.72
C ARG A 423 -71.13 35.06 32.68
N SER A 424 -71.84 35.24 33.80
CA SER A 424 -72.96 36.18 33.89
C SER A 424 -72.56 37.65 33.66
N LEU A 425 -71.28 37.98 33.89
CA LEU A 425 -70.69 39.29 33.68
C LEU A 425 -70.23 39.53 32.22
N ASN A 426 -70.54 38.60 31.30
CA ASN A 426 -70.38 38.73 29.84
C ASN A 426 -68.96 39.15 29.39
N VAL A 427 -67.94 38.53 29.97
CA VAL A 427 -66.54 38.88 29.74
C VAL A 427 -66.06 38.39 28.36
N SER A 428 -65.53 39.29 27.54
CA SER A 428 -64.87 38.96 26.27
C SER A 428 -63.38 38.69 26.48
N ALA A 429 -62.81 37.78 25.69
CA ALA A 429 -61.37 37.48 25.70
C ALA A 429 -60.49 38.64 25.22
N GLU A 430 -61.04 39.59 24.44
CA GLU A 430 -60.28 40.74 23.88
C GLU A 430 -60.44 42.03 24.69
N GLY A 431 -61.50 42.13 25.50
CA GLY A 431 -61.75 43.27 26.38
C GLY A 431 -62.05 42.74 27.77
N GLY A 432 -61.03 42.76 28.64
CA GLY A 432 -61.21 42.43 30.04
C GLY A 432 -62.38 43.19 30.67
N LEU A 433 -62.82 42.74 31.84
CA LEU A 433 -63.90 43.38 32.59
C LEU A 433 -63.57 44.88 32.80
N GLU A 434 -64.35 45.83 32.26
CA GLU A 434 -64.21 47.28 32.55
C GLU A 434 -64.23 47.57 34.06
N ILE A 435 -64.78 46.63 34.83
CA ILE A 435 -64.93 46.64 36.29
C ILE A 435 -63.58 46.44 37.01
N CYS A 436 -62.59 45.82 36.38
CA CYS A 436 -61.26 45.52 36.93
C CYS A 436 -60.17 46.29 36.17
N PRO A 437 -59.89 47.56 36.52
CA PRO A 437 -58.83 48.32 35.88
C PRO A 437 -57.45 47.73 36.23
N SER A 438 -56.82 47.07 35.26
CA SER A 438 -55.45 46.57 35.35
C SER A 438 -54.45 47.71 35.14
N ARG A 439 -53.31 47.68 35.85
CA ARG A 439 -52.20 48.63 35.62
C ARG A 439 -51.31 48.25 34.42
N GLY A 440 -51.47 47.02 33.92
CA GLY A 440 -50.77 46.47 32.75
C GLY A 440 -51.75 45.87 31.74
N PRO A 441 -51.28 45.55 30.52
CA PRO A 441 -52.12 45.01 29.48
C PRO A 441 -52.46 43.53 29.75
N SER A 442 -53.70 43.13 29.41
CA SER A 442 -54.19 41.75 29.62
C SER A 442 -53.61 40.78 28.59
N CYS A 443 -53.18 39.60 29.03
CA CYS A 443 -52.61 38.57 28.18
C CYS A 443 -53.58 37.36 28.10
N PRO A 444 -54.45 37.28 27.08
CA PRO A 444 -55.58 36.35 27.08
C PRO A 444 -55.22 34.89 26.81
N PHE A 445 -54.05 34.61 26.22
CA PHE A 445 -53.64 33.26 25.83
C PHE A 445 -52.24 32.88 26.37
N PRO A 446 -52.11 32.48 27.65
CA PRO A 446 -50.82 32.12 28.23
C PRO A 446 -50.23 30.79 27.71
N GLU A 447 -51.01 29.95 27.02
CA GLU A 447 -50.55 28.69 26.41
C GLU A 447 -49.39 28.88 25.43
N TYR A 448 -49.36 30.01 24.71
CA TYR A 448 -48.31 30.33 23.74
C TYR A 448 -46.94 30.58 24.38
N PHE A 449 -46.87 30.89 25.69
CA PHE A 449 -45.60 30.92 26.42
C PHE A 449 -45.03 29.50 26.57
N SER A 450 -45.87 28.52 26.89
CA SER A 450 -45.48 27.11 26.94
C SER A 450 -45.00 26.60 25.57
N TYR A 451 -45.67 26.99 24.48
CA TYR A 451 -45.21 26.68 23.12
C TYR A 451 -43.89 27.36 22.75
N SER A 452 -43.67 28.60 23.17
CA SER A 452 -42.40 29.32 22.96
C SER A 452 -41.22 28.63 23.67
N VAL A 453 -41.45 28.08 24.87
CA VAL A 453 -40.45 27.29 25.61
C VAL A 453 -40.19 25.93 24.96
N LEU A 454 -41.22 25.27 24.41
CA LEU A 454 -41.04 24.05 23.63
C LEU A 454 -40.17 24.28 22.37
N LEU A 455 -40.38 25.40 21.67
CA LEU A 455 -39.52 25.79 20.53
C LEU A 455 -38.07 26.04 20.97
N THR A 456 -37.87 26.65 22.14
CA THR A 456 -36.53 26.83 22.73
C THR A 456 -35.87 25.48 23.05
N LEU A 457 -36.61 24.53 23.64
CA LEU A 457 -36.10 23.18 23.91
C LEU A 457 -35.73 22.45 22.61
N LEU A 458 -36.50 22.66 21.53
CA LEU A 458 -36.17 22.12 20.21
C LEU A 458 -34.86 22.69 19.65
N ALA A 459 -34.57 23.99 19.87
CA ALA A 459 -33.29 24.58 19.49
C ALA A 459 -32.08 23.91 20.16
N CYS A 460 -32.23 23.37 21.38
CA CYS A 460 -31.17 22.60 22.06
C CYS A 460 -30.77 21.33 21.29
N SER A 461 -31.69 20.73 20.53
CA SER A 461 -31.46 19.47 19.83
C SER A 461 -30.42 19.60 18.70
N VAL A 462 -30.35 20.77 18.07
CA VAL A 462 -29.59 21.04 16.84
C VAL A 462 -28.08 21.03 17.08
N PHE A 463 -27.59 21.42 18.26
CA PHE A 463 -26.16 21.55 18.53
C PHE A 463 -25.47 20.20 18.74
N LEU A 464 -24.78 19.66 17.74
CA LEU A 464 -24.12 18.34 17.83
C LEU A 464 -22.93 18.28 18.81
N GLN A 465 -22.26 19.41 19.07
CA GLN A 465 -21.01 19.42 19.85
C GLN A 465 -21.22 19.33 21.37
N ILE A 466 -22.40 19.75 21.85
CA ILE A 466 -22.79 19.66 23.26
C ILE A 466 -23.04 18.18 23.56
N SER A 467 -22.42 17.66 24.63
CA SER A 467 -22.64 16.28 25.07
C SER A 467 -24.12 16.05 25.43
N SER A 468 -24.62 14.84 25.25
CA SER A 468 -26.00 14.46 25.63
C SER A 468 -26.31 14.78 27.10
N ILE A 469 -25.34 14.60 28.00
CA ILE A 469 -25.48 14.97 29.41
C ILE A 469 -25.51 16.48 29.62
N GLY A 470 -24.72 17.25 28.86
CA GLY A 470 -24.78 18.72 28.88
C GLY A 470 -26.10 19.25 28.34
N LYS A 471 -26.63 18.63 27.28
CA LYS A 471 -27.97 18.94 26.75
C LYS A 471 -29.06 18.64 27.77
N LEU A 472 -29.00 17.48 28.44
CA LEU A 472 -29.95 17.12 29.48
C LEU A 472 -29.94 18.14 30.63
N ALA A 473 -28.76 18.51 31.12
CA ALA A 473 -28.62 19.51 32.17
C ALA A 473 -29.20 20.88 31.75
N LEU A 474 -28.96 21.31 30.50
CA LEU A 474 -29.50 22.56 29.97
C LEU A 474 -31.03 22.51 29.81
N MET A 475 -31.58 21.40 29.30
CA MET A 475 -33.03 21.23 29.15
C MET A 475 -33.75 21.18 30.50
N LEU A 476 -33.17 20.50 31.50
CA LEU A 476 -33.71 20.47 32.87
C LEU A 476 -33.63 21.85 33.54
N LEU A 477 -32.56 22.62 33.31
CA LEU A 477 -32.45 23.99 33.79
C LEU A 477 -33.55 24.89 33.20
N ILE A 478 -33.73 24.84 31.88
CA ILE A 478 -34.79 25.58 31.16
C ILE A 478 -36.17 25.20 31.71
N GLN A 479 -36.44 23.90 31.84
CA GLN A 479 -37.69 23.40 32.38
C GLN A 479 -37.93 23.86 33.82
N PHE A 480 -36.93 23.72 34.69
CA PHE A 480 -37.04 24.10 36.10
C PHE A 480 -37.27 25.60 36.26
N THR A 481 -36.50 26.44 35.55
CA THR A 481 -36.67 27.90 35.58
C THR A 481 -38.07 28.31 35.10
N PHE A 482 -38.57 27.70 34.02
CA PHE A 482 -39.91 28.02 33.54
C PHE A 482 -41.01 27.59 34.52
N LEU A 483 -40.91 26.40 35.12
CA LEU A 483 -41.87 25.94 36.13
C LEU A 483 -41.87 26.84 37.37
N LEU A 484 -40.70 27.27 37.84
CA LEU A 484 -40.59 28.22 38.95
C LEU A 484 -41.28 29.55 38.60
N LEU A 485 -41.09 30.07 37.39
CA LEU A 485 -41.76 31.30 36.92
C LEU A 485 -43.28 31.15 36.84
N VAL A 486 -43.79 30.00 36.38
CA VAL A 486 -45.23 29.74 36.29
C VAL A 486 -45.87 29.57 37.67
N GLU A 487 -45.19 28.93 38.62
CA GLU A 487 -45.75 28.62 39.94
C GLU A 487 -45.69 29.78 40.95
N TRP A 488 -44.70 30.67 40.84
CA TRP A 488 -44.46 31.74 41.82
C TRP A 488 -44.94 33.12 41.32
N PRO A 489 -44.21 33.84 40.45
CA PRO A 489 -44.54 35.23 40.11
C PRO A 489 -45.77 35.40 39.22
N GLN A 490 -46.15 34.38 38.45
CA GLN A 490 -47.15 34.50 37.37
C GLN A 490 -48.32 33.51 37.49
N ARG A 491 -48.50 32.97 38.70
CA ARG A 491 -49.55 32.00 39.02
C ARG A 491 -50.94 32.50 38.63
N ALA A 492 -51.22 33.76 38.92
CA ALA A 492 -52.49 34.41 38.61
C ALA A 492 -52.81 34.43 37.11
N LEU A 493 -51.80 34.50 36.23
CA LEU A 493 -51.99 34.55 34.78
C LEU A 493 -52.59 33.25 34.24
N PHE A 494 -52.08 32.11 34.68
CA PHE A 494 -52.55 30.78 34.27
C PHE A 494 -53.89 30.43 34.94
N ASP A 495 -54.06 30.77 36.22
CA ASP A 495 -55.32 30.55 36.94
C ASP A 495 -56.47 31.38 36.33
N ASN A 496 -56.19 32.62 35.88
CA ASN A 496 -57.16 33.46 35.20
C ASN A 496 -57.60 32.85 33.85
N ALA A 497 -56.66 32.32 33.05
CA ALA A 497 -56.98 31.69 31.77
C ALA A 497 -57.78 30.39 31.94
N ASP A 498 -57.41 29.55 32.91
CA ASP A 498 -58.18 28.34 33.25
C ASP A 498 -59.63 28.69 33.66
N LEU A 499 -59.80 29.78 34.41
CA LEU A 499 -61.11 30.27 34.85
C LEU A 499 -61.95 30.83 33.67
N PHE A 500 -61.33 31.51 32.71
CA PHE A 500 -61.97 31.98 31.48
C PHE A 500 -62.42 30.81 30.57
N VAL A 501 -61.55 29.84 30.34
CA VAL A 501 -61.88 28.66 29.51
C VAL A 501 -63.01 27.84 30.17
N THR A 502 -62.98 27.70 31.50
CA THR A 502 -64.00 26.95 32.25
C THR A 502 -65.36 27.66 32.26
N SER A 503 -65.40 28.99 32.39
CA SER A 503 -66.65 29.77 32.37
C SER A 503 -67.33 29.78 30.99
N ASN A 504 -66.55 29.81 29.91
CA ASN A 504 -67.06 29.77 28.53
C ASN A 504 -67.52 28.36 28.09
N ALA A 505 -67.00 27.28 28.68
CA ALA A 505 -67.30 25.90 28.29
C ALA A 505 -68.65 25.33 28.84
N LEU A 506 -69.32 26.01 29.76
CA LEU A 506 -70.65 25.60 30.26
C LEU A 506 -71.71 25.75 29.13
N PRO A 507 -72.68 24.82 28.91
CA PRO A 507 -73.21 23.77 29.80
C PRO A 507 -72.65 22.36 29.54
N PHE A 508 -71.61 22.18 28.74
CA PHE A 508 -71.04 20.85 28.46
C PHE A 508 -70.10 20.43 29.60
N ILE A 509 -70.33 19.25 30.20
CA ILE A 509 -69.41 18.64 31.16
C ILE A 509 -68.16 18.19 30.40
N VAL A 510 -67.23 19.11 30.18
CA VAL A 510 -65.87 18.78 29.75
C VAL A 510 -64.97 18.93 30.96
N THR A 511 -64.48 17.82 31.48
CA THR A 511 -63.40 17.81 32.48
C THR A 511 -62.10 18.25 31.81
N LYS A 512 -61.96 19.55 31.52
CA LYS A 512 -60.68 20.10 31.06
C LYS A 512 -59.71 20.12 32.24
N VAL A 513 -58.55 19.51 32.06
CA VAL A 513 -57.45 19.52 33.04
C VAL A 513 -56.83 20.92 33.04
N SER A 514 -56.61 21.49 34.22
CA SER A 514 -55.95 22.81 34.38
C SER A 514 -54.60 22.84 33.67
N LEU A 515 -54.33 23.93 32.94
CA LEU A 515 -53.06 24.18 32.26
C LEU A 515 -51.85 24.05 33.20
N ARG A 516 -52.06 24.32 34.49
CA ARG A 516 -51.05 24.17 35.54
C ARG A 516 -50.51 22.75 35.69
N VAL A 517 -51.35 21.73 35.47
CA VAL A 517 -50.95 20.31 35.53
C VAL A 517 -50.51 19.81 34.16
N MET A 518 -51.16 20.30 33.10
CA MET A 518 -50.84 19.88 31.72
C MET A 518 -49.45 20.37 31.28
N THR A 519 -49.07 21.61 31.60
CA THR A 519 -47.79 22.22 31.20
C THR A 519 -46.54 21.45 31.69
N PRO A 520 -46.38 21.09 32.98
CA PRO A 520 -45.24 20.31 33.43
C PRO A 520 -45.19 18.90 32.83
N VAL A 521 -46.35 18.27 32.60
CA VAL A 521 -46.41 16.94 31.97
C VAL A 521 -45.96 17.00 30.51
N ILE A 522 -46.43 17.99 29.74
CA ILE A 522 -45.99 18.18 28.34
C ILE A 522 -44.48 18.45 28.28
N LEU A 523 -43.96 19.32 29.14
CA LEU A 523 -42.53 19.66 29.17
C LEU A 523 -41.66 18.46 29.57
N THR A 524 -42.06 17.67 30.56
CA THR A 524 -41.30 16.48 30.97
C THR A 524 -41.25 15.41 29.87
N VAL A 525 -42.38 15.13 29.21
CA VAL A 525 -42.42 14.19 28.08
C VAL A 525 -41.56 14.68 26.91
N PHE A 526 -41.59 15.98 26.62
CA PHE A 526 -40.80 16.58 25.55
C PHE A 526 -39.30 16.54 25.84
N VAL A 527 -38.88 16.84 27.08
CA VAL A 527 -37.47 16.72 27.52
C VAL A 527 -36.98 15.27 27.41
N LEU A 528 -37.80 14.28 27.79
CA LEU A 528 -37.45 12.87 27.63
C LEU A 528 -37.27 12.49 26.15
N ALA A 529 -38.19 12.92 25.27
CA ALA A 529 -38.09 12.64 23.84
C ALA A 529 -36.83 13.27 23.22
N LEU A 530 -36.54 14.53 23.54
CA LEU A 530 -35.34 15.23 23.06
C LEU A 530 -34.05 14.66 23.65
N TYR A 531 -34.08 14.14 24.87
CA TYR A 531 -32.94 13.45 25.48
C TYR A 531 -32.62 12.15 24.74
N LEU A 532 -33.62 11.32 24.44
CA LEU A 532 -33.43 10.09 23.66
C LEU A 532 -32.90 10.40 22.26
N HIS A 533 -33.43 11.43 21.61
CA HIS A 533 -32.92 11.90 20.32
C HIS A 533 -31.45 12.38 20.44
N ALA A 534 -31.10 13.15 21.47
CA ALA A 534 -29.74 13.60 21.72
C ALA A 534 -28.77 12.43 21.96
N GLN A 535 -29.22 11.39 22.66
CA GLN A 535 -28.45 10.17 22.92
C GLN A 535 -28.18 9.40 21.61
N GLN A 536 -29.20 9.24 20.77
CA GLN A 536 -29.07 8.60 19.46
C GLN A 536 -28.07 9.35 18.57
N VAL A 537 -28.23 10.67 18.47
CA VAL A 537 -27.37 11.53 17.65
C VAL A 537 -25.91 11.49 18.11
N GLU A 538 -25.64 11.57 19.42
CA GLU A 538 -24.26 11.47 19.94
C GLU A 538 -23.66 10.09 19.65
N SER A 539 -24.43 9.03 19.81
CA SER A 539 -23.96 7.66 19.52
C SER A 539 -23.60 7.50 18.04
N THR A 540 -24.45 8.00 17.13
CA THR A 540 -24.17 7.95 15.68
C THR A 540 -22.94 8.77 15.30
N ALA A 541 -22.77 9.97 15.90
CA ALA A 541 -21.60 10.82 15.62
C ALA A 541 -20.28 10.20 16.09
N ARG A 542 -20.29 9.48 17.23
CA ARG A 542 -19.12 8.75 17.74
C ARG A 542 -18.77 7.55 16.87
N LEU A 543 -19.77 6.83 16.38
CA LEU A 543 -19.58 5.71 15.45
C LEU A 543 -19.01 6.18 14.11
N ASP A 544 -19.56 7.26 13.54
CA ASP A 544 -19.02 7.90 12.32
C ASP A 544 -17.56 8.33 12.49
N PHE A 545 -17.20 8.83 13.67
CA PHE A 545 -15.80 9.17 13.97
C PHE A 545 -14.90 7.93 13.99
N LEU A 546 -15.32 6.85 14.64
CA LEU A 546 -14.56 5.59 14.65
C LEU A 546 -14.37 5.04 13.24
N TRP A 547 -15.43 5.02 12.43
CA TRP A 547 -15.36 4.57 11.05
C TRP A 547 -14.45 5.41 10.19
N LYS A 548 -14.52 6.74 10.32
CA LYS A 548 -13.60 7.63 9.61
C LYS A 548 -12.16 7.38 10.02
N LEU A 549 -11.90 7.19 11.31
CA LEU A 549 -10.55 6.90 11.81
C LEU A 549 -10.02 5.57 11.24
N GLN A 550 -10.84 4.52 11.25
CA GLN A 550 -10.46 3.22 10.68
C GLN A 550 -10.24 3.30 9.17
N ALA A 551 -11.14 3.96 8.43
CA ALA A 551 -10.99 4.13 6.99
C ALA A 551 -9.74 4.95 6.62
N THR A 552 -9.37 5.95 7.43
CA THR A 552 -8.12 6.68 7.21
C THR A 552 -6.89 5.84 7.51
N GLU A 553 -6.91 5.03 8.57
CA GLU A 553 -5.79 4.14 8.92
C GLU A 553 -5.61 3.06 7.84
N GLU A 554 -6.69 2.42 7.38
CA GLU A 554 -6.65 1.45 6.28
C GLU A 554 -6.18 2.08 4.96
N LYS A 555 -6.58 3.34 4.70
CA LYS A 555 -6.11 4.07 3.52
C LYS A 555 -4.60 4.34 3.60
N GLU A 556 -4.09 4.81 4.74
CA GLU A 556 -2.66 5.05 4.95
C GLU A 556 -1.86 3.75 4.80
N GLU A 557 -2.30 2.65 5.42
CA GLU A 557 -1.66 1.34 5.29
C GLU A 557 -1.66 0.84 3.83
N MET A 558 -2.76 1.05 3.09
CA MET A 558 -2.85 0.68 1.68
C MET A 558 -1.90 1.49 0.80
N GLU A 559 -1.78 2.80 1.06
CA GLU A 559 -0.86 3.69 0.34
C GLU A 559 0.61 3.31 0.61
N GLU A 560 0.97 3.01 1.86
CA GLU A 560 2.30 2.53 2.23
C GLU A 560 2.63 1.19 1.56
N LEU A 561 1.69 0.24 1.58
CA LEU A 561 1.86 -1.06 0.95
C LEU A 561 2.00 -0.95 -0.57
N GLN A 562 1.21 -0.08 -1.20
CA GLN A 562 1.31 0.17 -2.64
C GLN A 562 2.64 0.82 -3.00
N ALA A 563 3.11 1.79 -2.22
CA ALA A 563 4.42 2.42 -2.42
C ALA A 563 5.57 1.41 -2.25
N TYR A 564 5.48 0.53 -1.24
CA TYR A 564 6.44 -0.55 -1.02
C TYR A 564 6.47 -1.55 -2.19
N ASN A 565 5.30 -2.02 -2.64
CA ASN A 565 5.19 -2.93 -3.79
C ASN A 565 5.72 -2.30 -5.08
N ARG A 566 5.46 -1.01 -5.32
CA ARG A 566 6.02 -0.28 -6.47
C ARG A 566 7.55 -0.19 -6.39
N ARG A 567 8.13 0.08 -5.20
CA ARG A 567 9.59 0.08 -5.02
C ARG A 567 10.20 -1.28 -5.31
N LEU A 568 9.60 -2.36 -4.81
CA LEU A 568 10.05 -3.72 -5.11
C LEU A 568 9.97 -4.04 -6.61
N LEU A 569 8.90 -3.62 -7.28
CA LEU A 569 8.75 -3.81 -8.72
C LEU A 569 9.84 -3.06 -9.50
N HIS A 570 10.12 -1.80 -9.13
CA HIS A 570 11.19 -1.00 -9.76
C HIS A 570 12.61 -1.50 -9.47
N ASN A 571 12.79 -2.34 -8.44
CA ASN A 571 14.06 -3.03 -8.19
C ASN A 571 14.26 -4.24 -9.11
N ILE A 572 13.18 -4.77 -9.70
CA ILE A 572 13.21 -5.96 -10.57
C ILE A 572 13.17 -5.56 -12.05
N LEU A 573 12.33 -4.57 -12.38
CA LEU A 573 12.08 -4.11 -13.75
C LEU A 573 12.33 -2.61 -13.88
N PRO A 574 12.85 -2.13 -15.02
CA PRO A 574 12.93 -0.71 -15.32
C PRO A 574 11.57 -0.01 -15.23
N LYS A 575 11.56 1.30 -14.95
CA LYS A 575 10.32 2.07 -14.69
C LYS A 575 9.32 2.00 -15.85
N ASP A 576 9.81 2.16 -17.07
CA ASP A 576 8.97 2.19 -18.28
C ASP A 576 8.39 0.79 -18.58
N VAL A 577 9.18 -0.26 -18.36
CA VAL A 577 8.75 -1.67 -18.48
C VAL A 577 7.74 -2.03 -17.39
N ALA A 578 7.97 -1.61 -16.14
CA ALA A 578 7.03 -1.80 -15.04
C ALA A 578 5.69 -1.11 -15.29
N ALA A 579 5.70 0.09 -15.88
CA ALA A 579 4.49 0.80 -16.28
C ALA A 579 3.69 0.02 -17.34
N HIS A 580 4.38 -0.65 -18.27
CA HIS A 580 3.75 -1.52 -19.26
C HIS A 580 2.94 -2.67 -18.61
N PHE A 581 3.46 -3.29 -17.55
CA PHE A 581 2.76 -4.36 -16.81
C PHE A 581 1.67 -3.87 -15.84
N LEU A 582 1.74 -2.61 -15.39
CA LEU A 582 0.76 -2.02 -14.48
C LEU A 582 -0.45 -1.37 -15.20
N ALA A 583 -0.38 -1.20 -16.53
CA ALA A 583 -1.48 -0.63 -17.30
C ALA A 583 -2.71 -1.56 -17.27
N ARG A 584 -3.85 -1.01 -16.82
CA ARG A 584 -5.06 -1.71 -16.34
C ARG A 584 -5.85 -2.51 -17.41
N GLU A 585 -5.33 -2.63 -18.62
CA GLU A 585 -6.11 -3.03 -19.81
C GLU A 585 -5.57 -4.27 -20.56
N ARG A 586 -4.63 -5.02 -19.99
CA ARG A 586 -3.99 -6.15 -20.71
C ARG A 586 -4.33 -7.53 -20.17
N ARG A 587 -4.37 -8.49 -21.11
CA ARG A 587 -4.44 -9.94 -20.86
C ARG A 587 -3.08 -10.39 -20.31
N ASN A 588 -3.09 -11.24 -19.29
CA ASN A 588 -1.89 -11.73 -18.58
C ASN A 588 -0.85 -12.48 -19.44
N ASP A 589 -1.12 -12.70 -20.73
CA ASP A 589 -0.33 -13.55 -21.64
C ASP A 589 0.53 -12.75 -22.63
N GLU A 590 0.49 -11.41 -22.61
CA GLU A 590 1.26 -10.58 -23.55
C GLU A 590 2.71 -10.37 -23.04
N LEU A 591 3.67 -11.00 -23.72
CA LEU A 591 5.11 -10.88 -23.43
C LEU A 591 5.63 -9.49 -23.77
N TYR A 592 6.50 -8.93 -22.92
CA TYR A 592 7.20 -7.69 -23.23
C TYR A 592 8.44 -7.97 -24.07
N TYR A 593 8.49 -7.38 -25.26
CA TYR A 593 9.66 -7.37 -26.14
C TYR A 593 9.76 -6.03 -26.87
N GLN A 594 10.97 -5.56 -27.13
CA GLN A 594 11.25 -4.34 -27.88
C GLN A 594 12.52 -4.53 -28.71
N SER A 595 12.50 -4.10 -29.96
CA SER A 595 13.69 -4.07 -30.81
C SER A 595 14.24 -2.65 -30.80
N CYS A 596 15.50 -2.49 -30.39
CA CYS A 596 16.19 -1.21 -30.31
C CYS A 596 17.31 -1.19 -31.35
N GLU A 597 17.27 -0.26 -32.30
CA GLU A 597 18.20 -0.25 -33.45
C GLU A 597 19.60 0.27 -33.11
N CYS A 598 19.71 1.17 -32.13
CA CYS A 598 20.95 1.86 -31.79
C CYS A 598 21.07 1.96 -30.27
N VAL A 599 21.74 0.97 -29.69
CA VAL A 599 22.00 0.88 -28.25
C VAL A 599 23.50 0.81 -28.05
N ALA A 600 24.00 1.52 -27.03
CA ALA A 600 25.38 1.37 -26.59
C ALA A 600 25.42 0.48 -25.34
N VAL A 601 26.31 -0.50 -25.34
CA VAL A 601 26.44 -1.51 -24.29
C VAL A 601 27.84 -1.45 -23.70
N MET A 602 27.90 -1.47 -22.38
CA MET A 602 29.14 -1.49 -21.59
C MET A 602 29.24 -2.74 -20.75
N PHE A 603 30.43 -3.33 -20.76
CA PHE A 603 30.87 -4.30 -19.76
C PHE A 603 32.10 -3.74 -19.04
N ALA A 604 32.03 -3.59 -17.73
CA ALA A 604 33.13 -3.13 -16.88
C ALA A 604 33.48 -4.21 -15.86
N SER A 605 34.74 -4.61 -15.77
CA SER A 605 35.13 -5.79 -14.99
C SER A 605 36.44 -5.59 -14.25
N ILE A 606 36.46 -6.08 -13.01
CA ILE A 606 37.65 -6.05 -12.16
C ILE A 606 38.50 -7.29 -12.46
N SER A 607 39.70 -7.09 -13.00
CA SER A 607 40.55 -8.15 -13.56
C SER A 607 41.18 -9.05 -12.50
N ASN A 608 41.71 -8.46 -11.42
CA ASN A 608 42.44 -9.13 -10.36
C ASN A 608 41.58 -9.52 -9.14
N PHE A 609 40.26 -9.38 -9.23
CA PHE A 609 39.35 -9.72 -8.12
C PHE A 609 39.46 -11.19 -7.69
N SER A 610 39.79 -12.07 -8.62
CA SER A 610 39.93 -13.51 -8.44
C SER A 610 41.10 -13.90 -7.55
N GLU A 611 42.24 -13.24 -7.73
CA GLU A 611 43.43 -13.43 -6.91
C GLU A 611 43.15 -12.94 -5.49
N PHE A 612 42.55 -11.75 -5.37
CA PHE A 612 42.11 -11.17 -4.10
C PHE A 612 41.11 -12.08 -3.35
N TYR A 613 40.15 -12.68 -4.06
CA TYR A 613 39.20 -13.62 -3.45
C TYR A 613 39.89 -14.86 -2.88
N VAL A 614 40.84 -15.46 -3.62
CA VAL A 614 41.56 -16.67 -3.18
C VAL A 614 42.41 -16.40 -1.95
N GLU A 615 43.07 -15.24 -1.88
CA GLU A 615 43.87 -14.84 -0.71
C GLU A 615 43.00 -14.69 0.55
N LEU A 616 41.84 -14.02 0.44
CA LEU A 616 40.92 -13.83 1.58
C LEU A 616 40.20 -15.10 2.01
N GLU A 617 39.80 -15.97 1.06
CA GLU A 617 39.22 -17.27 1.39
C GLU A 617 40.22 -18.13 2.19
N SER A 618 41.52 -18.07 1.85
CA SER A 618 42.56 -18.78 2.59
C SER A 618 42.71 -18.32 4.05
N ASN A 619 42.26 -17.09 4.33
CA ASN A 619 42.24 -16.48 5.66
C ASN A 619 40.88 -16.62 6.39
N ASN A 620 39.91 -17.39 5.85
CA ASN A 620 38.51 -17.46 6.32
C ASN A 620 37.73 -16.13 6.27
N GLU A 621 38.16 -15.18 5.43
CA GLU A 621 37.56 -13.85 5.28
C GLU A 621 36.83 -13.67 3.93
N GLY A 622 36.49 -14.76 3.24
CA GLY A 622 35.85 -14.71 1.91
C GLY A 622 34.52 -13.92 1.86
N VAL A 623 33.81 -13.81 2.99
CA VAL A 623 32.59 -13.00 3.10
C VAL A 623 32.89 -11.50 3.06
N GLU A 624 34.02 -11.06 3.61
CA GLU A 624 34.44 -9.65 3.58
C GLU A 624 34.82 -9.20 2.16
N CYS A 625 35.38 -10.11 1.35
CA CYS A 625 35.63 -9.88 -0.08
C CYS A 625 34.34 -9.53 -0.83
N LEU A 626 33.24 -10.26 -0.55
CA LEU A 626 31.93 -9.98 -1.12
C LEU A 626 31.31 -8.68 -0.60
N ARG A 627 31.56 -8.32 0.67
CA ARG A 627 31.13 -7.01 1.21
C ARG A 627 31.80 -5.87 0.45
N LEU A 628 33.11 -5.95 0.24
CA LEU A 628 33.85 -4.94 -0.53
C LEU A 628 33.33 -4.84 -1.97
N LEU A 629 33.06 -5.98 -2.63
CA LEU A 629 32.46 -5.97 -3.96
C LEU A 629 31.09 -5.28 -3.96
N ASN A 630 30.24 -5.53 -2.96
CA ASN A 630 28.95 -4.86 -2.85
C ASN A 630 29.09 -3.35 -2.63
N GLU A 631 30.11 -2.90 -1.89
CA GLU A 631 30.41 -1.47 -1.71
C GLU A 631 30.85 -0.83 -3.03
N ILE A 632 31.76 -1.46 -3.78
CA ILE A 632 32.18 -0.96 -5.11
C ILE A 632 30.97 -0.86 -6.07
N ILE A 633 30.10 -1.86 -6.07
CA ILE A 633 28.90 -1.86 -6.93
C ILE A 633 27.88 -0.80 -6.46
N ALA A 634 27.76 -0.57 -5.15
CA ALA A 634 26.90 0.47 -4.60
C ALA A 634 27.39 1.87 -5.03
N ASP A 635 28.70 2.12 -5.02
CA ASP A 635 29.28 3.37 -5.53
C ASP A 635 28.96 3.55 -7.03
N PHE A 636 29.05 2.48 -7.82
CA PHE A 636 28.70 2.53 -9.25
C PHE A 636 27.21 2.81 -9.49
N ASP A 637 26.35 2.25 -8.64
CA ASP A 637 24.90 2.47 -8.64
C ASP A 637 24.53 3.89 -8.16
N GLU A 638 25.33 4.49 -7.28
CA GLU A 638 25.18 5.90 -6.91
C GLU A 638 25.51 6.81 -8.10
N ILE A 639 26.62 6.55 -8.80
CA ILE A 639 27.02 7.34 -9.98
C ILE A 639 25.95 7.24 -11.08
N ILE A 640 25.46 6.05 -11.43
CA ILE A 640 24.45 5.91 -12.51
C ILE A 640 23.11 6.60 -12.15
N SER A 641 22.87 6.87 -10.87
CA SER A 641 21.65 7.55 -10.40
C SER A 641 21.67 9.07 -10.58
N GLU A 642 22.81 9.67 -10.94
CA GLU A 642 22.94 11.10 -11.21
C GLU A 642 22.09 11.53 -12.42
N GLU A 643 21.62 12.78 -12.42
CA GLU A 643 20.72 13.30 -13.46
C GLU A 643 21.35 13.29 -14.87
N ARG A 644 22.68 13.47 -14.97
CA ARG A 644 23.43 13.41 -16.24
C ARG A 644 23.42 12.01 -16.88
N TYR A 645 23.20 10.97 -16.09
CA TYR A 645 23.22 9.57 -16.50
C TYR A 645 21.84 8.94 -16.55
N ARG A 646 20.76 9.73 -16.47
CA ARG A 646 19.36 9.24 -16.50
C ARG A 646 19.00 8.39 -17.73
N GLN A 647 19.77 8.50 -18.82
CA GLN A 647 19.59 7.71 -20.05
C GLN A 647 20.23 6.31 -19.99
N LEU A 648 20.99 6.02 -18.93
CA LEU A 648 21.68 4.77 -18.69
C LEU A 648 20.82 3.86 -17.82
N GLU A 649 20.75 2.59 -18.19
CA GLU A 649 20.05 1.57 -17.45
C GLU A 649 21.04 0.46 -17.07
N LYS A 650 21.07 0.12 -15.78
CA LYS A 650 21.80 -1.03 -15.28
C LYS A 650 21.04 -2.30 -15.69
N ILE A 651 21.71 -3.21 -16.38
CA ILE A 651 21.10 -4.48 -16.79
C ILE A 651 21.28 -5.51 -15.67
N LYS A 652 22.53 -5.82 -15.33
CA LYS A 652 22.86 -6.83 -14.31
C LYS A 652 24.30 -6.73 -13.86
N THR A 653 24.58 -7.35 -12.72
CA THR A 653 25.94 -7.63 -12.25
C THR A 653 26.21 -9.12 -12.35
N ILE A 654 27.33 -9.47 -12.95
CA ILE A 654 27.76 -10.86 -13.21
C ILE A 654 29.12 -11.05 -12.54
N GLY A 655 29.11 -11.60 -11.32
CA GLY A 655 30.34 -11.70 -10.52
C GLY A 655 30.97 -10.33 -10.31
N SER A 656 32.21 -10.15 -10.76
CA SER A 656 32.96 -8.89 -10.72
C SER A 656 32.74 -7.99 -11.95
N THR A 657 31.75 -8.30 -12.79
CA THR A 657 31.46 -7.56 -14.03
C THR A 657 30.14 -6.79 -13.92
N TYR A 658 30.19 -5.48 -14.16
CA TYR A 658 29.06 -4.56 -14.21
C TYR A 658 28.62 -4.36 -15.66
N MET A 659 27.32 -4.56 -15.94
CA MET A 659 26.73 -4.40 -17.26
C MET A 659 25.69 -3.29 -17.26
N ALA A 660 25.89 -2.31 -18.13
CA ALA A 660 24.95 -1.21 -18.36
C ALA A 660 24.74 -0.96 -19.85
N ALA A 661 23.60 -0.39 -20.21
CA ALA A 661 23.29 -0.04 -21.58
C ALA A 661 22.56 1.30 -21.64
N SER A 662 22.62 1.96 -22.80
CA SER A 662 21.93 3.23 -23.06
C SER A 662 21.14 3.17 -24.36
N GLY A 663 20.06 3.96 -24.46
CA GLY A 663 19.19 3.98 -25.63
C GLY A 663 18.13 2.87 -25.67
N LEU A 664 17.76 2.30 -24.51
CA LEU A 664 16.73 1.27 -24.41
C LEU A 664 15.31 1.84 -24.29
N ASN A 665 15.15 3.06 -23.75
CA ASN A 665 13.85 3.68 -23.55
C ASN A 665 13.55 4.69 -24.66
N ASP A 666 12.39 4.57 -25.32
CA ASP A 666 11.97 5.51 -26.38
C ASP A 666 11.84 6.96 -25.87
N SER A 667 11.59 7.12 -24.56
CA SER A 667 11.44 8.42 -23.88
C SER A 667 12.77 9.18 -23.71
N THR A 668 13.88 8.45 -23.62
CA THR A 668 15.22 9.01 -23.41
C THR A 668 16.13 8.86 -24.63
N TYR A 669 15.65 8.21 -25.69
CA TYR A 669 16.42 7.95 -26.88
C TYR A 669 16.48 9.16 -27.82
N ASP A 670 17.61 9.87 -27.78
CA ASP A 670 17.94 10.91 -28.76
C ASP A 670 18.57 10.30 -30.02
N LYS A 671 17.74 10.16 -31.06
CA LYS A 671 18.14 9.66 -32.39
C LYS A 671 19.13 10.59 -33.11
N GLU A 672 19.00 11.89 -32.93
CA GLU A 672 19.72 12.90 -33.72
C GLU A 672 21.05 13.29 -33.07
N GLY A 673 21.03 13.59 -31.77
CA GLY A 673 22.21 14.05 -31.05
C GLY A 673 23.10 12.93 -30.50
N ARG A 674 22.60 11.68 -30.48
CA ARG A 674 23.33 10.50 -29.97
C ARG A 674 23.80 10.68 -28.51
N SER A 675 23.09 11.50 -27.73
CA SER A 675 23.49 11.89 -26.37
C SER A 675 23.71 10.70 -25.43
N HIS A 676 22.88 9.66 -25.58
CA HIS A 676 22.93 8.44 -24.78
C HIS A 676 24.25 7.67 -24.94
N ILE A 677 24.91 7.77 -26.10
CA ILE A 677 26.22 7.14 -26.34
C ILE A 677 27.32 7.90 -25.62
N LEU A 678 27.24 9.23 -25.63
CA LEU A 678 28.18 10.12 -24.93
C LEU A 678 28.06 9.94 -23.42
N ALA A 679 26.83 9.88 -22.90
CA ALA A 679 26.57 9.59 -21.50
C ALA A 679 27.21 8.27 -21.05
N LEU A 680 27.16 7.21 -21.87
CA LEU A 680 27.82 5.93 -21.57
C LEU A 680 29.36 6.04 -21.58
N ALA A 681 29.93 6.79 -22.52
CA ALA A 681 31.37 7.03 -22.60
C ALA A 681 31.88 7.82 -21.38
N ASP A 682 31.16 8.89 -21.00
CA ASP A 682 31.45 9.70 -19.81
C ASP A 682 31.33 8.86 -18.54
N TYR A 683 30.27 8.06 -18.43
CA TYR A 683 30.09 7.13 -17.32
C TYR A 683 31.26 6.14 -17.22
N SER A 684 31.73 5.59 -18.34
CA SER A 684 32.88 4.67 -18.38
C SER A 684 34.16 5.32 -17.86
N MET A 685 34.42 6.57 -18.23
CA MET A 685 35.58 7.33 -17.73
C MET A 685 35.43 7.63 -16.24
N ARG A 686 34.23 8.03 -15.79
CA ARG A 686 33.93 8.28 -14.37
C ARG A 686 34.11 7.02 -13.52
N LEU A 687 33.72 5.85 -14.00
CA LEU A 687 33.95 4.57 -13.32
C LEU A 687 35.45 4.28 -13.18
N ARG A 688 36.26 4.57 -14.21
CA ARG A 688 37.72 4.40 -14.16
C ARG A 688 38.35 5.29 -13.08
N GLU A 689 37.91 6.55 -12.99
CA GLU A 689 38.34 7.46 -11.92
C GLU A 689 37.88 6.99 -10.53
N GLN A 690 36.64 6.51 -10.41
CA GLN A 690 36.12 6.01 -9.14
C GLN A 690 36.91 4.78 -8.66
N MET A 691 37.32 3.89 -9.57
CA MET A 691 38.18 2.76 -9.22
C MET A 691 39.53 3.23 -8.67
N LYS A 692 40.12 4.28 -9.26
CA LYS A 692 41.35 4.89 -8.75
C LYS A 692 41.16 5.47 -7.34
N TYR A 693 40.05 6.18 -7.10
CA TYR A 693 39.69 6.69 -5.78
C TYR A 693 39.56 5.56 -4.74
N ILE A 694 38.87 4.47 -5.11
CA ILE A 694 38.70 3.30 -4.24
C ILE A 694 40.05 2.66 -3.93
N ASN A 695 40.96 2.54 -4.90
CA ASN A 695 42.30 2.00 -4.67
C ASN A 695 43.12 2.85 -3.68
N GLU A 696 43.03 4.18 -3.77
CA GLU A 696 43.69 5.11 -2.85
C GLU A 696 43.18 4.98 -1.40
N HIS A 697 41.89 4.73 -1.21
CA HIS A 697 41.26 4.67 0.13
C HIS A 697 41.20 3.27 0.74
N SER A 698 41.22 2.22 -0.09
CA SER A 698 41.15 0.82 0.37
C SER A 698 42.51 0.14 0.50
N PHE A 699 43.61 0.83 0.13
CA PHE A 699 44.97 0.26 0.05
C PHE A 699 45.05 -1.00 -0.82
N ASN A 700 44.13 -1.15 -1.77
CA ASN A 700 44.14 -2.20 -2.78
C ASN A 700 44.53 -1.64 -4.14
N ASN A 701 44.84 -2.53 -5.09
CA ASN A 701 45.16 -2.16 -6.47
C ASN A 701 44.25 -2.91 -7.44
N PHE A 702 42.95 -2.64 -7.40
CA PHE A 702 42.00 -3.23 -8.34
C PHE A 702 42.17 -2.62 -9.71
N GLN A 703 42.37 -3.47 -10.71
CA GLN A 703 42.49 -3.05 -12.09
C GLN A 703 41.17 -3.30 -12.81
N MET A 704 40.64 -2.26 -13.46
CA MET A 704 39.36 -2.34 -14.15
C MET A 704 39.56 -2.24 -15.65
N LYS A 705 38.92 -3.14 -16.40
CA LYS A 705 38.84 -3.07 -17.86
C LYS A 705 37.40 -2.84 -18.27
N ILE A 706 37.22 -2.01 -19.29
CA ILE A 706 35.89 -1.66 -19.80
C ILE A 706 35.85 -1.91 -21.30
N GLY A 707 34.82 -2.59 -21.78
CA GLY A 707 34.53 -2.79 -23.20
C GLY A 707 33.23 -2.12 -23.60
N LEU A 708 33.27 -1.32 -24.67
CA LEU A 708 32.14 -0.60 -25.22
C LEU A 708 31.87 -1.03 -26.66
N ASN A 709 30.59 -1.16 -27.00
CA ASN A 709 30.15 -1.34 -28.37
C ASN A 709 28.77 -0.70 -28.60
N ILE A 710 28.46 -0.40 -29.87
CA ILE A 710 27.19 0.16 -30.32
C ILE A 710 26.56 -0.75 -31.39
N GLY A 711 25.23 -0.82 -31.41
CA GLY A 711 24.48 -1.53 -32.45
C GLY A 711 23.07 -1.93 -32.02
N PRO A 712 22.36 -2.72 -32.85
CA PRO A 712 21.00 -3.15 -32.56
C PRO A 712 20.96 -4.23 -31.48
N VAL A 713 19.92 -4.22 -30.65
CA VAL A 713 19.62 -5.22 -29.62
C VAL A 713 18.12 -5.49 -29.53
N VAL A 714 17.78 -6.62 -28.94
CA VAL A 714 16.41 -6.97 -28.54
C VAL A 714 16.35 -6.93 -27.02
N ALA A 715 15.46 -6.12 -26.47
CA ALA A 715 15.14 -6.09 -25.06
C ALA A 715 13.85 -6.86 -24.78
N GLY A 716 13.75 -7.50 -23.62
CA GLY A 716 12.54 -8.24 -23.27
C GLY A 716 12.51 -8.70 -21.82
N VAL A 717 11.34 -9.12 -21.37
CA VAL A 717 11.16 -9.73 -20.05
C VAL A 717 10.94 -11.23 -20.21
N ILE A 718 11.78 -12.02 -19.54
CA ILE A 718 11.71 -13.48 -19.53
C ILE A 718 11.33 -13.99 -18.14
N GLY A 719 10.56 -15.08 -18.11
CA GLY A 719 10.30 -15.85 -16.90
C GLY A 719 8.92 -15.55 -16.30
N ALA A 720 8.06 -16.56 -16.25
CA ALA A 720 6.69 -16.43 -15.75
C ALA A 720 6.63 -16.23 -14.22
N ARG A 721 7.55 -16.83 -13.46
CA ARG A 721 7.56 -16.78 -11.98
C ARG A 721 8.58 -15.80 -11.41
N LYS A 722 9.69 -15.59 -12.11
CA LYS A 722 10.76 -14.67 -11.74
C LYS A 722 11.09 -13.81 -12.96
N PRO A 723 10.28 -12.77 -13.23
CA PRO A 723 10.49 -11.91 -14.39
C PRO A 723 11.87 -11.25 -14.28
N GLN A 724 12.64 -11.32 -15.36
CA GLN A 724 13.93 -10.64 -15.50
C GLN A 724 13.94 -9.87 -16.80
N TYR A 725 14.29 -8.59 -16.71
CA TYR A 725 14.57 -7.75 -17.86
C TYR A 725 16.01 -8.00 -18.32
N ASP A 726 16.20 -8.26 -19.60
CA ASP A 726 17.53 -8.50 -20.18
C ASP A 726 17.56 -8.07 -21.66
N ILE A 727 18.78 -7.98 -22.22
CA ILE A 727 19.01 -7.58 -23.61
C ILE A 727 19.84 -8.63 -24.35
N TRP A 728 19.48 -8.92 -25.60
CA TRP A 728 20.15 -9.89 -26.46
C TRP A 728 20.56 -9.26 -27.80
N GLY A 729 21.65 -9.75 -28.36
CA GLY A 729 22.08 -9.37 -29.71
C GLY A 729 23.56 -9.57 -29.95
N ASN A 730 23.96 -9.47 -31.22
CA ASN A 730 25.37 -9.49 -31.59
C ASN A 730 26.14 -8.31 -30.95
N THR A 731 25.48 -7.17 -30.75
CA THR A 731 26.07 -5.97 -30.12
C THR A 731 26.56 -6.25 -28.69
N VAL A 732 25.74 -6.94 -27.89
CA VAL A 732 26.06 -7.33 -26.50
C VAL A 732 27.26 -8.27 -26.48
N ASN A 733 27.25 -9.28 -27.37
CA ASN A 733 28.35 -10.22 -27.51
C ASN A 733 29.67 -9.54 -27.89
N VAL A 734 29.65 -8.62 -28.85
CA VAL A 734 30.85 -7.86 -29.24
C VAL A 734 31.34 -6.99 -28.08
N ALA A 735 30.45 -6.32 -27.34
CA ALA A 735 30.82 -5.55 -26.14
C ALA A 735 31.52 -6.43 -25.08
N SER A 736 30.94 -7.60 -24.79
CA SER A 736 31.53 -8.59 -23.89
C SER A 736 32.93 -9.04 -24.36
N ARG A 737 33.16 -9.14 -25.67
CA ARG A 737 34.50 -9.43 -26.24
C ARG A 737 35.47 -8.27 -26.16
N MET A 738 35.00 -7.03 -26.30
CA MET A 738 35.83 -5.84 -26.08
C MET A 738 36.31 -5.77 -24.64
N ASP A 739 35.47 -6.16 -23.70
CA ASP A 739 35.88 -6.26 -22.32
C ASP A 739 36.83 -7.47 -22.11
N SER A 740 36.58 -8.62 -22.75
CA SER A 740 37.37 -9.84 -22.48
C SER A 740 38.79 -9.76 -23.04
N THR A 741 38.93 -9.12 -24.19
CA THR A 741 40.22 -8.80 -24.82
C THR A 741 40.79 -7.46 -24.35
N GLY A 742 40.11 -6.81 -23.40
CA GLY A 742 40.51 -5.54 -22.78
C GLY A 742 41.84 -5.62 -22.06
N VAL A 743 42.61 -4.53 -22.16
CA VAL A 743 43.81 -4.31 -21.34
C VAL A 743 43.36 -3.69 -20.00
N PRO A 744 43.93 -4.13 -18.87
CA PRO A 744 43.62 -3.53 -17.56
C PRO A 744 43.84 -2.01 -17.56
N ASP A 745 42.96 -1.28 -16.87
CA ASP A 745 42.92 0.19 -16.74
C ASP A 745 42.64 0.97 -18.04
N CYS A 746 42.31 0.27 -19.12
CA CYS A 746 41.92 0.86 -20.40
C CYS A 746 40.44 0.64 -20.73
N ILE A 747 39.86 1.60 -21.46
CA ILE A 747 38.52 1.51 -22.02
C ILE A 747 38.67 1.15 -23.50
N GLN A 748 38.23 -0.03 -23.90
CA GLN A 748 38.31 -0.50 -25.28
C GLN A 748 36.99 -0.27 -26.02
N VAL A 749 37.09 0.30 -27.22
CA VAL A 749 35.94 0.61 -28.09
C VAL A 749 36.07 -0.01 -29.47
N THR A 750 34.93 -0.25 -30.11
CA THR A 750 34.84 -0.71 -31.50
C THR A 750 35.02 0.43 -32.51
N THR A 751 35.24 0.07 -33.78
CA THR A 751 35.42 1.06 -34.86
C THR A 751 34.16 1.92 -35.06
N ASP A 752 32.97 1.33 -34.96
CA ASP A 752 31.70 2.05 -35.13
C ASP A 752 31.52 3.10 -34.03
N LEU A 753 31.86 2.75 -32.78
CA LEU A 753 31.79 3.67 -31.66
C LEU A 753 32.86 4.77 -31.75
N HIS A 754 34.07 4.43 -32.22
CA HIS A 754 35.13 5.41 -32.47
C HIS A 754 34.69 6.52 -33.42
N GLN A 755 33.99 6.18 -34.52
CA GLN A 755 33.50 7.20 -35.47
C GLN A 755 32.56 8.20 -34.77
N VAL A 756 31.65 7.72 -33.94
CA VAL A 756 30.70 8.59 -33.21
C VAL A 756 31.40 9.47 -32.17
N LEU A 757 32.37 8.91 -31.44
CA LEU A 757 33.07 9.62 -30.36
C LEU A 757 34.09 10.63 -30.92
N ALA A 758 34.78 10.28 -32.01
CA ALA A 758 35.74 11.17 -32.67
C ALA A 758 35.05 12.44 -33.20
N ASP A 759 33.86 12.30 -33.79
CA ASP A 759 33.04 13.43 -34.28
C ASP A 759 32.63 14.40 -33.15
N LYS A 760 32.65 13.93 -31.89
CA LYS A 760 32.26 14.68 -30.69
C LYS A 760 33.45 15.18 -29.88
N GLY A 761 34.68 14.96 -30.35
CA GLY A 761 35.91 15.49 -29.75
C GLY A 761 36.52 14.67 -28.63
N TYR A 762 36.18 13.38 -28.50
CA TYR A 762 36.86 12.46 -27.58
C TYR A 762 38.24 12.07 -28.10
N VAL A 763 39.19 11.81 -27.19
CA VAL A 763 40.55 11.39 -27.54
C VAL A 763 40.63 9.87 -27.56
N LEU A 764 40.78 9.31 -28.77
CA LEU A 764 40.91 7.87 -28.98
C LEU A 764 42.26 7.50 -29.58
N GLU A 765 42.84 6.40 -29.10
CA GLU A 765 44.11 5.85 -29.58
C GLU A 765 43.89 4.53 -30.32
N HIS A 766 44.53 4.37 -31.48
CA HIS A 766 44.41 3.15 -32.27
C HIS A 766 45.23 2.01 -31.63
N ARG A 767 44.52 1.00 -31.10
CA ARG A 767 45.14 -0.19 -30.50
C ARG A 767 45.68 -1.16 -31.55
N GLY A 768 44.96 -1.34 -32.65
CA GLY A 768 45.25 -2.35 -33.67
C GLY A 768 44.16 -3.41 -33.82
N VAL A 769 44.51 -4.45 -34.57
CA VAL A 769 43.60 -5.54 -34.94
C VAL A 769 43.62 -6.61 -33.85
N VAL A 770 42.45 -6.89 -33.28
CA VAL A 770 42.24 -7.93 -32.27
C VAL A 770 41.38 -9.03 -32.88
N LYS A 771 41.76 -10.28 -32.65
CA LYS A 771 41.00 -11.43 -33.11
C LYS A 771 39.78 -11.66 -32.22
N VAL A 772 38.60 -11.41 -32.77
CA VAL A 772 37.30 -11.56 -32.09
C VAL A 772 36.59 -12.81 -32.59
N LYS A 773 36.22 -13.70 -31.67
CA LYS A 773 35.53 -14.95 -31.98
C LYS A 773 34.21 -14.67 -32.72
N GLY A 774 34.03 -15.31 -33.88
CA GLY A 774 32.81 -15.17 -34.71
C GLY A 774 32.80 -13.95 -35.65
N LYS A 775 33.68 -12.97 -35.46
CA LYS A 775 33.84 -11.81 -36.36
C LYS A 775 35.16 -11.80 -37.13
N GLY A 776 36.15 -12.58 -36.69
CA GLY A 776 37.47 -12.63 -37.32
C GLY A 776 38.39 -11.56 -36.74
N GLU A 777 39.07 -10.83 -37.60
CA GLU A 777 39.95 -9.73 -37.21
C GLU A 777 39.18 -8.41 -37.18
N MET A 778 39.24 -7.69 -36.05
CA MET A 778 38.51 -6.44 -35.86
C MET A 778 39.44 -5.35 -35.35
N THR A 779 39.37 -4.17 -35.96
CA THR A 779 40.11 -2.99 -35.50
C THR A 779 39.48 -2.40 -34.26
N THR A 780 40.31 -2.08 -33.26
CA THR A 780 39.89 -1.61 -31.94
C THR A 780 40.68 -0.38 -31.53
N TYR A 781 40.09 0.41 -30.63
CA TYR A 781 40.65 1.68 -30.15
C TYR A 781 40.56 1.75 -28.62
N PHE A 782 41.40 2.56 -28.00
CA PHE A 782 41.31 2.92 -26.59
C PHE A 782 40.71 4.32 -26.44
N LEU A 783 39.79 4.47 -25.50
CA LEU A 783 39.25 5.77 -25.10
C LEU A 783 40.08 6.31 -23.93
N ASN A 784 40.81 7.39 -24.18
CA ASN A 784 41.76 7.96 -23.22
C ASN A 784 41.16 9.12 -22.44
N ASP A 785 40.61 10.13 -23.13
CA ASP A 785 40.06 11.35 -22.52
C ASP A 785 38.77 11.85 -23.19
N GLY A 786 37.98 12.58 -22.41
CA GLY A 786 36.78 13.29 -22.85
C GLY A 786 37.09 14.62 -23.54
N PRO A 787 36.08 15.25 -24.18
CA PRO A 787 36.25 16.58 -24.75
C PRO A 787 36.53 17.61 -23.63
N PRO A 788 37.26 18.70 -23.89
CA PRO A 788 37.75 19.65 -22.87
C PRO A 788 36.67 20.41 -22.08
N ASN A 789 35.38 20.16 -22.33
CA ASN A 789 34.23 20.82 -21.70
C ASN A 789 33.18 19.84 -21.09
N SER A 790 33.48 18.54 -20.93
CA SER A 790 32.54 17.50 -20.42
C SER A 790 32.50 17.31 -18.91
#